data_AF-A0AAJ6P8M7-F1
#
_entry.id   AF-A0AAJ6P8M7-F1
#
_cell.length_a   1.000
_cell.length_b   1.000
_cell.length_c   1.000
_cell.angle_alpha   90.00
_cell.angle_beta   90.00
_cell.angle_gamma   90.00
#
_symmetry.space_group_name_H-M   'P 1'
#
loop_
_entity.id
_entity.type
_entity.pdbx_description
1 polymer ?
#
loop_
_entity_poly.entity_id
_entity_poly.type
_entity_poly.pdbx_seq_one_letter_code
_entity_poly.pdbx_strand_id
1 'polypeptide(L)'
;MSQESIEDQEELRELLYFYLDKMGATQVELSEGMGVSRPVVINFLNKGKKQRLPVDRKNLIKLCESLQKGKVSKKKSKIELESNSGEIESNIDELPNPEKMRELLGKSGVDELLESAGFLPEKTKIIRVTPEVFFQVAQVVTLLEFLDFEDLVPTTQEFLAIASNKIAIASKKLFQENSNDQENDYLKSLIDNLENHPTLGLKLRLEVIDKLQRTWRRLKAGGKTSFSQQEAIRLFMSIAIKEQMPKNLPNLHIRVEKTEFQTLSKYINAGEEYKDLYQKFVRIGYQAECELKTPGSYSTRQIEAKSFDLLNPVIMAKVTCSFSYNNQPSELIEWIYTSGNTILENAIGACSLHMGLTEDIGNISISTKTLDSSIDSLVETTIILGKQQKYQGIWVDRDSMITMLQATVYAAKQWIVDQNANDKLDIEIYVSACKALSELRKRLTRARKAFQNFQFLDDECQPTEINRIADIAIDELKIIPKENIYFSYRLNFYRCYLLAKRLELRLSNTQGNISNLKSLIAEIQKVFEDDEEVKQELVPIQALIQSEIYLYELSCGHEPNLFESHQRSKWLELEEWDSKIKNAIKRGSCYKDPGLDIYKALSEIYGNAARIEFYLSNDKNTLEKAIEHFLKAAHYASRIGSTQRVTRWLALAGRVGVRLGDGNLSIQVFKFADKFANASLTTGHSENFRQAVLSEISLLHGEYLLLIQNDPTNALERFLKALKGSIYLGLNRRICDALFDIFRCSKKLGNFSTKEGLTRVFMGEDQLIESNKNKLNPTSNRTSEKVLDLLCYLWSRENNPSWFQVQSEFSKLATDIWQGWHNDTSEPGTTTKHPIAKRIENESWLCQI
;
A
#
# COMPACT_ATOMS: atom_id res chain seq x y z
N MET A 1 50.31 10.29 42.79
CA MET A 1 49.09 10.86 42.22
C MET A 1 48.72 10.01 41.03
N SER A 2 47.71 9.16 41.18
CA SER A 2 47.20 8.25 40.15
C SER A 2 46.62 9.06 38.99
N GLN A 3 47.11 8.81 37.77
CA GLN A 3 46.45 9.24 36.55
C GLN A 3 45.12 8.48 36.45
N GLU A 4 44.00 9.17 36.70
CA GLU A 4 42.66 8.66 36.36
C GLU A 4 42.64 8.39 34.85
N SER A 5 42.57 7.12 34.44
CA SER A 5 42.58 6.74 33.03
C SER A 5 41.20 6.97 32.42
N ILE A 6 41.10 8.00 31.56
CA ILE A 6 39.91 8.31 30.76
C ILE A 6 40.15 7.77 29.35
N GLU A 7 39.24 6.92 28.85
CA GLU A 7 39.49 6.14 27.63
C GLU A 7 38.98 6.79 26.33
N ASP A 8 37.97 7.69 26.37
CA ASP A 8 37.44 8.44 25.21
C ASP A 8 37.17 9.94 25.56
N GLN A 9 37.44 10.86 24.62
CA GLN A 9 37.25 12.32 24.74
C GLN A 9 36.52 12.92 23.52
N GLU A 10 35.74 12.13 22.77
CA GLU A 10 34.98 12.63 21.61
C GLU A 10 33.96 13.72 21.98
N GLU A 11 33.24 13.57 23.09
CA GLU A 11 32.26 14.56 23.54
C GLU A 11 32.92 15.90 23.90
N LEU A 12 34.08 15.88 24.56
CA LEU A 12 34.88 17.07 24.82
C LEU A 12 35.27 17.76 23.51
N ARG A 13 35.65 16.99 22.48
CA ARG A 13 35.99 17.53 21.16
C ARG A 13 34.78 18.25 20.53
N GLU A 14 33.60 17.66 20.59
CA GLU A 14 32.38 18.29 20.08
C GLU A 14 32.02 19.57 20.84
N LEU A 15 32.16 19.57 22.17
CA LEU A 15 31.85 20.73 23.01
C LEU A 15 32.82 21.89 22.73
N LEU A 16 34.10 21.60 22.51
CA LEU A 16 35.09 22.61 22.10
C LEU A 16 34.79 23.18 20.70
N TYR A 17 34.35 22.35 19.75
CA TYR A 17 33.88 22.82 18.44
C TYR A 17 32.67 23.74 18.57
N PHE A 18 31.72 23.37 19.43
CA PHE A 18 30.55 24.20 19.73
C PHE A 18 30.96 25.57 20.29
N TYR A 19 31.96 25.66 21.18
CA TYR A 19 32.46 26.96 21.65
C TYR A 19 33.14 27.78 20.56
N LEU A 20 33.89 27.15 19.64
CA LEU A 20 34.51 27.84 18.50
C LEU A 20 33.47 28.41 17.53
N ASP A 21 32.40 27.66 17.27
CA ASP A 21 31.37 28.00 16.29
C ASP A 21 30.34 28.98 16.89
N LYS A 22 29.70 28.62 18.01
CA LYS A 22 28.54 29.33 18.57
C LYS A 22 28.89 30.41 19.60
N MET A 23 30.02 30.29 20.30
CA MET A 23 30.45 31.29 21.30
C MET A 23 31.54 32.24 20.78
N GLY A 24 31.91 32.09 19.50
CA GLY A 24 32.99 32.84 18.87
C GLY A 24 34.33 32.67 19.58
N ALA A 25 34.53 31.56 20.31
CA ALA A 25 35.79 31.28 20.98
C ALA A 25 36.91 31.13 19.95
N THR A 26 38.12 31.56 20.30
CA THR A 26 39.30 31.33 19.48
C THR A 26 40.05 30.10 19.95
N GLN A 27 40.78 29.45 19.02
CA GLN A 27 41.70 28.36 19.39
C GLN A 27 42.76 28.82 20.40
N VAL A 28 43.06 30.12 20.42
CA VAL A 28 43.96 30.76 21.41
C VAL A 28 43.31 30.76 22.79
N GLU A 29 42.07 31.27 22.90
CA GLU A 29 41.29 31.25 24.14
C GLU A 29 41.12 29.82 24.69
N LEU A 30 40.82 28.85 23.82
CA LEU A 30 40.73 27.44 24.22
C LEU A 30 42.08 26.92 24.76
N SER A 31 43.19 27.22 24.09
CA SER A 31 44.52 26.77 24.50
C SER A 31 45.00 27.41 25.82
N GLU A 32 44.77 28.71 25.98
CA GLU A 32 45.13 29.46 27.19
C GLU A 32 44.26 29.04 28.38
N GLY A 33 42.95 28.89 28.16
CA GLY A 33 42.01 28.47 29.20
C GLY A 33 42.28 27.06 29.72
N MET A 34 42.69 26.13 28.84
CA MET A 34 43.04 24.76 29.21
C MET A 34 44.50 24.58 29.67
N GLY A 35 45.36 25.59 29.54
CA GLY A 35 46.79 25.46 29.86
C GLY A 35 47.54 24.48 28.95
N VAL A 36 47.06 24.28 27.71
CA VAL A 36 47.62 23.34 26.72
C VAL A 36 48.13 24.14 25.52
N SER A 37 49.23 23.71 24.90
CA SER A 37 49.78 24.45 23.76
C SER A 37 48.79 24.48 22.58
N ARG A 38 48.70 25.63 21.91
CA ARG A 38 47.80 25.84 20.75
C ARG A 38 47.95 24.76 19.67
N PRO A 39 49.17 24.30 19.30
CA PRO A 39 49.32 23.21 18.32
C PRO A 39 48.68 21.88 18.79
N VAL A 40 48.67 21.60 20.09
CA VAL A 40 48.06 20.39 20.66
C VAL A 40 46.53 20.48 20.60
N VAL A 41 45.94 21.65 20.90
CA VAL A 41 44.50 21.88 20.73
C VAL A 41 44.08 21.78 19.25
N ILE A 42 44.85 22.39 18.34
CA ILE A 42 44.60 22.32 16.90
C ILE A 42 44.71 20.87 16.39
N ASN A 43 45.72 20.13 16.83
CA ASN A 43 45.89 18.73 16.46
C ASN A 43 44.74 17.87 17.01
N PHE A 44 44.31 18.08 18.26
CA PHE A 44 43.17 17.37 18.85
C PHE A 44 41.85 17.63 18.13
N LEU A 45 41.64 18.85 17.65
CA LEU A 45 40.47 19.21 16.84
C LEU A 45 40.58 18.61 15.42
N ASN A 46 41.73 18.73 14.76
CA ASN A 46 41.87 18.43 13.32
C ASN A 46 42.31 16.99 12.98
N LYS A 47 42.94 16.23 13.90
CA LYS A 47 43.38 14.84 13.66
C LYS A 47 42.44 13.89 14.39
N GLY A 48 41.84 12.96 13.65
CA GLY A 48 40.74 12.08 14.10
C GLY A 48 41.02 11.23 15.35
N LYS A 49 39.97 10.52 15.77
CA LYS A 49 39.65 9.75 17.01
C LYS A 49 40.77 9.25 17.97
N LYS A 50 42.05 9.19 17.59
CA LYS A 50 43.15 8.61 18.39
C LYS A 50 43.98 9.60 19.22
N GLN A 51 43.77 10.91 19.10
CA GLN A 51 44.52 11.90 19.89
C GLN A 51 43.75 12.32 21.15
N ARG A 52 44.42 12.21 22.32
CA ARG A 52 43.93 12.66 23.62
C ARG A 52 44.41 14.08 23.90
N LEU A 53 43.52 14.90 24.47
CA LEU A 53 43.85 16.21 24.98
C LEU A 53 44.33 16.07 26.44
N PRO A 54 45.59 16.46 26.76
CA PRO A 54 46.13 16.35 28.11
C PRO A 54 45.59 17.49 29.00
N VAL A 55 44.33 17.36 29.42
CA VAL A 55 43.65 18.32 30.32
C VAL A 55 43.30 17.65 31.65
N ASP A 56 43.36 18.41 32.75
CA ASP A 56 42.89 17.99 34.06
C ASP A 56 41.61 18.76 34.47
N ARG A 57 40.98 18.38 35.60
CA ARG A 57 39.77 19.07 36.11
C ARG A 57 39.97 20.58 36.28
N LYS A 58 41.16 21.00 36.76
CA LYS A 58 41.46 22.42 37.03
C LYS A 58 41.57 23.21 35.73
N ASN A 59 42.10 22.60 34.68
CA ASN A 59 42.24 23.20 33.35
C ASN A 59 40.88 23.45 32.71
N LEU A 60 39.91 22.56 32.87
CA LEU A 60 38.55 22.75 32.33
C LEU A 60 37.74 23.79 33.12
N ILE A 61 37.92 23.86 34.45
CA ILE A 61 37.35 24.93 35.28
C ILE A 61 37.90 26.29 34.84
N LYS A 62 39.22 26.41 34.65
CA LYS A 62 39.85 27.62 34.12
C LYS A 62 39.37 27.96 32.72
N LEU A 63 39.19 26.97 31.85
CA LEU A 63 38.63 27.18 30.53
C LEU A 63 37.25 27.83 30.61
N CYS A 64 36.35 27.28 31.44
CA CYS A 64 35.01 27.82 31.62
C CYS A 64 35.05 29.28 32.13
N GLU A 65 35.85 29.56 33.16
CA GLU A 65 36.04 30.92 33.70
C GLU A 65 36.64 31.89 32.67
N SER A 66 37.54 31.40 31.80
CA SER A 66 38.19 32.22 30.78
C SER A 66 37.23 32.57 29.63
N LEU A 67 36.40 31.60 29.19
CA LEU A 67 35.40 31.80 28.15
C LEU A 67 34.28 32.76 28.58
N GLN A 68 33.94 32.79 29.88
CA GLN A 68 32.99 33.75 30.46
C GLN A 68 33.52 35.19 30.45
N LYS A 69 34.83 35.38 30.62
CA LYS A 69 35.47 36.71 30.77
C LYS A 69 36.03 37.29 29.47
N GLY A 70 36.23 36.46 28.43
CA GLY A 70 36.82 36.87 27.16
C GLY A 70 35.87 37.75 26.33
N LYS A 71 36.41 38.77 25.65
CA LYS A 71 35.68 39.57 24.64
C LYS A 71 35.65 38.83 23.30
N VAL A 72 34.52 38.85 22.61
CA VAL A 72 34.38 38.23 21.27
C VAL A 72 35.41 38.80 20.30
N SER A 73 36.08 37.92 19.55
CA SER A 73 37.08 38.33 18.58
C SER A 73 36.45 39.13 17.43
N LYS A 74 36.84 40.41 17.30
CA LYS A 74 36.41 41.35 16.23
C LYS A 74 36.66 40.85 14.80
N LYS A 75 37.45 39.78 14.61
CA LYS A 75 37.84 39.27 13.28
C LYS A 75 36.83 38.29 12.67
N LYS A 76 36.01 37.60 13.48
CA LYS A 76 34.90 36.75 12.98
C LYS A 76 33.63 37.56 12.71
N SER A 77 33.35 38.59 13.52
CA SER A 77 32.15 39.44 13.35
C SER A 77 32.12 40.21 12.03
N LYS A 78 33.27 40.45 11.38
CA LYS A 78 33.33 41.12 10.06
C LYS A 78 33.02 40.19 8.88
N ILE A 79 33.30 38.88 9.00
CA ILE A 79 33.16 37.95 7.87
C ILE A 79 31.68 37.58 7.66
N GLU A 80 30.85 37.53 8.71
CA GLU A 80 29.40 37.28 8.59
C GLU A 80 28.60 38.51 8.13
N LEU A 81 29.09 39.72 8.41
CA LEU A 81 28.44 40.97 7.98
C LEU A 81 28.67 41.29 6.49
N GLU A 82 29.75 40.79 5.88
CA GLU A 82 30.07 41.03 4.46
C GLU A 82 29.52 39.94 3.52
N SER A 83 29.07 38.78 4.02
CA SER A 83 28.49 37.70 3.20
C SER A 83 26.96 37.71 3.08
N ASN A 84 26.27 38.62 3.79
CA ASN A 84 24.79 38.72 3.79
C ASN A 84 24.24 39.99 3.11
N SER A 85 25.01 40.66 2.24
CA SER A 85 24.47 41.70 1.36
C SER A 85 24.00 41.10 0.03
N GLY A 86 22.84 40.44 0.07
CA GLY A 86 22.13 39.94 -1.11
C GLY A 86 20.69 39.60 -0.72
N GLU A 87 19.75 40.39 -1.23
CA GLU A 87 18.31 40.35 -0.96
C GLU A 87 17.71 38.94 -1.02
N ILE A 88 17.29 38.38 0.13
CA ILE A 88 16.16 37.44 0.25
C ILE A 88 15.43 37.73 1.57
N GLU A 89 14.11 37.74 1.46
CA GLU A 89 13.10 38.18 2.42
C GLU A 89 13.20 37.60 3.84
N SER A 90 12.77 38.45 4.77
CA SER A 90 12.58 38.31 6.21
C SER A 90 11.96 36.98 6.69
N ASN A 91 12.69 36.26 7.55
CA ASN A 91 12.26 35.63 8.82
C ASN A 91 13.25 34.53 9.26
N ILE A 92 14.53 34.88 9.44
CA ILE A 92 15.51 34.03 10.13
C ILE A 92 15.83 34.74 11.45
N ASP A 93 15.07 34.41 12.49
CA ASP A 93 15.33 34.87 13.85
C ASP A 93 16.68 34.33 14.35
N GLU A 94 17.43 35.26 14.94
CA GLU A 94 18.82 35.21 15.35
C GLU A 94 19.10 34.12 16.40
N LEU A 95 20.12 33.29 16.17
CA LEU A 95 20.78 32.61 17.30
C LEU A 95 21.33 33.68 18.27
N PRO A 96 21.28 33.44 19.60
CA PRO A 96 21.76 34.41 20.58
C PRO A 96 23.20 34.84 20.28
N ASN A 97 23.44 36.17 20.24
CA ASN A 97 24.75 36.79 20.06
C ASN A 97 25.83 36.06 20.91
N PRO A 98 27.03 35.76 20.38
CA PRO A 98 28.13 35.13 21.12
C PRO A 98 28.40 35.69 22.53
N GLU A 99 28.10 36.97 22.80
CA GLU A 99 28.19 37.58 24.13
C GLU A 99 27.12 37.05 25.10
N LYS A 100 25.86 36.93 24.67
CA LYS A 100 24.76 36.34 25.45
C LYS A 100 25.05 34.85 25.74
N MET A 101 25.69 34.16 24.80
CA MET A 101 26.11 32.75 24.95
C MET A 101 27.21 32.56 26.01
N ARG A 102 28.17 33.49 26.10
CA ARG A 102 29.21 33.51 27.15
C ARG A 102 28.62 33.78 28.53
N GLU A 103 27.62 34.65 28.63
CA GLU A 103 26.87 34.89 29.88
C GLU A 103 26.10 33.63 30.34
N LEU A 104 25.46 32.93 29.40
CA LEU A 104 24.71 31.70 29.67
C LEU A 104 25.60 30.52 30.10
N LEU A 105 26.83 30.44 29.59
CA LEU A 105 27.84 29.50 30.10
C LEU A 105 28.18 29.80 31.57
N GLY A 106 28.27 31.08 31.94
CA GLY A 106 28.42 31.55 33.31
C GLY A 106 27.36 31.02 34.28
N LYS A 107 26.11 30.97 33.81
CA LYS A 107 24.97 30.47 34.61
C LYS A 107 24.86 28.94 34.64
N SER A 108 25.45 28.24 33.67
CA SER A 108 25.31 26.78 33.51
C SER A 108 26.42 25.99 34.23
N GLY A 109 27.55 26.62 34.54
CA GLY A 109 28.66 26.02 35.30
C GLY A 109 29.63 25.17 34.48
N VAL A 110 30.63 24.58 35.15
CA VAL A 110 31.72 23.79 34.53
C VAL A 110 31.33 22.31 34.36
N ASP A 111 30.20 21.88 34.91
CA ASP A 111 29.86 20.46 35.04
C ASP A 111 29.76 19.77 33.67
N GLU A 112 29.17 20.41 32.66
CA GLU A 112 29.09 19.89 31.27
C GLU A 112 30.48 19.66 30.64
N LEU A 113 31.44 20.55 30.93
CA LEU A 113 32.83 20.44 30.46
C LEU A 113 33.59 19.29 31.14
N LEU A 114 33.34 19.10 32.43
CA LEU A 114 33.98 18.05 33.23
C LEU A 114 33.38 16.66 32.93
N GLU A 115 32.08 16.59 32.63
CA GLU A 115 31.38 15.39 32.16
C GLU A 115 31.87 14.97 30.78
N SER A 116 31.85 15.87 29.78
CA SER A 116 32.31 15.55 28.41
C SER A 116 33.79 15.14 28.34
N ALA A 117 34.57 15.48 29.37
CA ALA A 117 35.97 15.09 29.51
C ALA A 117 36.19 13.82 30.33
N GLY A 118 35.14 13.16 30.84
CA GLY A 118 35.19 11.93 31.63
C GLY A 118 35.65 12.11 33.09
N PHE A 119 35.70 13.35 33.58
CA PHE A 119 36.16 13.66 34.94
C PHE A 119 35.07 13.61 36.00
N LEU A 120 33.82 13.77 35.59
CA LEU A 120 32.65 13.49 36.39
C LEU A 120 31.99 12.23 35.83
N PRO A 121 31.42 11.33 36.66
CA PRO A 121 30.47 10.36 36.15
C PRO A 121 29.39 11.12 35.37
N GLU A 122 28.81 10.56 34.31
CA GLU A 122 27.72 11.15 33.50
C GLU A 122 26.46 11.58 34.31
N LYS A 123 26.50 11.50 35.65
CA LYS A 123 25.38 11.51 36.58
C LYS A 123 25.67 12.19 37.92
N THR A 124 26.47 13.27 37.99
CA THR A 124 26.72 13.97 39.27
C THR A 124 25.95 15.28 39.46
N LYS A 125 25.05 15.25 40.45
CA LYS A 125 24.52 16.36 41.28
C LYS A 125 23.72 17.50 40.61
N ILE A 126 22.96 17.17 39.59
CA ILE A 126 21.55 17.60 39.48
C ILE A 126 20.81 16.30 39.16
N ILE A 127 19.56 16.09 39.60
CA ILE A 127 18.77 14.93 39.13
C ILE A 127 18.50 15.14 37.63
N ARG A 128 19.51 14.89 36.80
CA ARG A 128 19.39 14.75 35.37
C ARG A 128 19.11 13.28 35.15
N VAL A 129 17.87 13.02 34.76
CA VAL A 129 17.43 11.67 34.45
C VAL A 129 18.21 11.26 33.21
N THR A 130 19.13 10.31 33.35
CA THR A 130 19.92 9.85 32.20
C THR A 130 19.02 9.27 31.13
N PRO A 131 19.42 9.32 29.83
CA PRO A 131 18.60 8.80 28.75
C PRO A 131 18.02 7.42 29.07
N GLU A 132 18.80 6.49 29.64
CA GLU A 132 18.28 5.17 30.04
C GLU A 132 17.23 5.24 31.17
N VAL A 133 17.50 5.98 32.25
CA VAL A 133 16.56 6.09 33.40
C VAL A 133 15.31 6.88 32.98
N PHE A 134 15.45 7.82 32.06
CA PHE A 134 14.35 8.63 31.56
C PHE A 134 13.48 7.78 30.66
N PHE A 135 14.08 7.02 29.75
CA PHE A 135 13.39 6.01 28.96
C PHE A 135 12.77 4.93 29.84
N GLN A 136 13.42 4.47 30.90
CA GLN A 136 12.83 3.53 31.85
C GLN A 136 11.63 4.13 32.57
N VAL A 137 11.67 5.41 32.95
CA VAL A 137 10.52 6.09 33.56
C VAL A 137 9.40 6.33 32.54
N ALA A 138 9.72 6.77 31.32
CA ALA A 138 8.75 6.92 30.24
C ALA A 138 8.14 5.57 29.86
N GLN A 139 8.94 4.51 29.75
CA GLN A 139 8.54 3.14 29.52
C GLN A 139 7.66 2.65 30.67
N VAL A 140 8.05 2.83 31.93
CA VAL A 140 7.21 2.45 33.09
C VAL A 140 5.90 3.22 33.10
N VAL A 141 5.91 4.54 32.87
CA VAL A 141 4.69 5.37 32.79
C VAL A 141 3.78 4.91 31.65
N THR A 142 4.33 4.66 30.47
CA THR A 142 3.58 4.14 29.33
C THR A 142 3.06 2.73 29.57
N LEU A 143 3.85 1.84 30.17
CA LEU A 143 3.42 0.47 30.53
C LEU A 143 2.33 0.46 31.58
N LEU A 144 2.41 1.37 32.54
CA LEU A 144 1.38 1.62 33.54
C LEU A 144 0.07 2.12 32.88
N GLU A 145 0.15 2.98 31.86
CA GLU A 145 -1.03 3.42 31.07
C GLU A 145 -1.66 2.29 30.22
N PHE A 146 -0.91 1.23 29.90
CA PHE A 146 -1.41 0.07 29.13
C PHE A 146 -2.00 -1.06 29.99
N LEU A 147 -1.82 -1.02 31.32
CA LEU A 147 -2.29 -2.06 32.23
C LEU A 147 -3.75 -1.79 32.65
N ASP A 148 -4.71 -2.29 31.87
CA ASP A 148 -6.14 -2.39 32.21
C ASP A 148 -6.38 -3.56 33.18
N PHE A 149 -5.88 -3.46 34.42
CA PHE A 149 -6.32 -4.30 35.53
C PHE A 149 -7.01 -3.41 36.57
N GLU A 150 -8.31 -3.66 36.79
CA GLU A 150 -9.17 -2.90 37.73
C GLU A 150 -8.56 -2.75 39.14
N ASP A 151 -7.66 -3.65 39.54
CA ASP A 151 -7.04 -3.68 40.88
C ASP A 151 -5.78 -2.80 41.04
N LEU A 152 -5.18 -2.26 39.97
CA LEU A 152 -3.94 -1.46 40.03
C LEU A 152 -4.09 0.01 39.62
N VAL A 153 -5.24 0.39 39.06
CA VAL A 153 -5.58 1.76 38.63
C VAL A 153 -5.21 2.86 39.64
N PRO A 154 -5.43 2.71 40.96
CA PRO A 154 -5.08 3.75 41.93
C PRO A 154 -3.57 4.00 42.04
N THR A 155 -2.76 2.93 42.03
CA THR A 155 -1.30 2.99 42.18
C THR A 155 -0.63 3.56 40.92
N THR A 156 -1.17 3.19 39.76
CA THR A 156 -0.80 3.71 38.44
C THR A 156 -1.09 5.20 38.33
N GLN A 157 -2.27 5.64 38.77
CA GLN A 157 -2.65 7.05 38.83
C GLN A 157 -1.82 7.83 39.86
N GLU A 158 -1.46 7.23 41.00
CA GLU A 158 -0.56 7.83 41.98
C GLU A 158 0.86 8.03 41.43
N PHE A 159 1.44 7.08 40.69
CA PHE A 159 2.76 7.26 40.08
C PHE A 159 2.77 8.29 38.95
N LEU A 160 1.75 8.27 38.08
CA LEU A 160 1.52 9.30 37.06
C LEU A 160 1.29 10.68 37.68
N ALA A 161 0.54 10.73 38.78
CA ALA A 161 0.34 11.94 39.56
C ALA A 161 1.65 12.37 40.21
N ILE A 162 2.48 11.49 40.79
CA ILE A 162 3.77 11.85 41.40
C ILE A 162 4.75 12.37 40.34
N ALA A 163 4.85 11.72 39.18
CA ALA A 163 5.70 12.17 38.08
C ALA A 163 5.21 13.50 37.50
N SER A 164 3.91 13.61 37.20
CA SER A 164 3.29 14.84 36.71
C SER A 164 3.32 15.95 37.76
N ASN A 165 3.22 15.65 39.05
CA ASN A 165 3.27 16.61 40.16
C ASN A 165 4.71 17.02 40.44
N LYS A 166 5.73 16.16 40.30
CA LYS A 166 7.14 16.60 40.33
C LYS A 166 7.50 17.46 39.11
N ILE A 167 6.99 17.13 37.93
CA ILE A 167 7.08 17.97 36.74
C ILE A 167 6.31 19.28 36.96
N ALA A 168 5.13 19.25 37.59
CA ALA A 168 4.31 20.43 37.89
C ALA A 168 4.91 21.31 39.01
N ILE A 169 5.60 20.73 39.98
CA ILE A 169 6.32 21.45 41.04
C ILE A 169 7.60 22.08 40.48
N ALA A 170 8.29 21.40 39.57
CA ALA A 170 9.37 21.99 38.79
C ALA A 170 8.84 23.08 37.83
N SER A 171 7.65 22.87 37.25
CA SER A 171 7.00 23.81 36.34
C SER A 171 6.48 25.05 37.08
N LYS A 172 6.00 24.96 38.32
CA LYS A 172 5.63 26.12 39.16
C LYS A 172 6.82 27.05 39.46
N LYS A 173 8.06 26.56 39.39
CA LYS A 173 9.26 27.41 39.43
C LYS A 173 9.63 28.00 38.06
N LEU A 174 9.29 27.32 36.97
CA LEU A 174 9.51 27.75 35.58
C LEU A 174 8.47 28.78 35.10
N PHE A 175 7.22 28.65 35.55
CA PHE A 175 6.10 29.55 35.26
C PHE A 175 5.79 30.34 36.52
N GLN A 176 6.52 31.43 36.78
CA GLN A 176 6.37 32.23 38.00
C GLN A 176 4.90 32.62 38.22
N GLU A 177 4.28 32.21 39.34
CA GLU A 177 2.89 32.53 39.71
C GLU A 177 2.64 34.04 39.98
N ASN A 178 3.53 34.96 39.60
CA ASN A 178 3.47 36.38 39.94
C ASN A 178 3.62 37.34 38.75
N SER A 179 2.92 37.11 37.64
CA SER A 179 2.66 38.17 36.66
C SER A 179 1.17 38.28 36.42
N ASN A 180 0.59 39.42 36.78
CA ASN A 180 -0.79 39.83 36.50
C ASN A 180 -1.09 40.06 35.01
N ASP A 181 -0.31 39.46 34.11
CA ASP A 181 -0.52 39.53 32.67
C ASP A 181 -0.98 38.16 32.15
N GLN A 182 -2.16 38.16 31.53
CA GLN A 182 -2.72 37.05 30.77
C GLN A 182 -1.85 36.76 29.53
N GLU A 183 -0.63 36.25 29.69
CA GLU A 183 0.06 35.62 28.57
C GLU A 183 -0.58 34.25 28.32
N ASN A 184 -1.53 34.21 27.38
CA ASN A 184 -2.25 33.02 26.96
C ASN A 184 -1.36 31.95 26.27
N ASP A 185 -0.02 32.08 26.29
CA ASP A 185 0.91 31.22 25.55
C ASP A 185 2.02 30.68 26.46
N TYR A 186 1.70 29.60 27.19
CA TYR A 186 2.64 28.95 28.10
C TYR A 186 3.86 28.36 27.39
N LEU A 187 3.79 28.07 26.08
CA LEU A 187 4.94 27.56 25.33
C LEU A 187 5.98 28.65 25.09
N LYS A 188 5.54 29.88 24.76
CA LYS A 188 6.44 31.03 24.65
C LYS A 188 7.10 31.35 26.00
N SER A 189 6.31 31.40 27.07
CA SER A 189 6.83 31.59 28.42
C SER A 189 7.86 30.52 28.81
N LEU A 190 7.62 29.24 28.46
CA LEU A 190 8.58 28.17 28.69
C LEU A 190 9.89 28.40 27.93
N ILE A 191 9.82 28.80 26.65
CA ILE A 191 11.00 29.09 25.82
C ILE A 191 11.83 30.22 26.45
N ASP A 192 11.18 31.32 26.85
CA ASP A 192 11.83 32.49 27.44
C ASP A 192 12.47 32.16 28.80
N ASN A 193 11.83 31.29 29.59
CA ASN A 193 12.36 30.85 30.89
C ASN A 193 13.46 29.80 30.77
N LEU A 194 13.43 28.94 29.74
CA LEU A 194 14.49 27.96 29.48
C LEU A 194 15.83 28.64 29.19
N GLU A 195 15.86 29.85 28.62
CA GLU A 195 17.11 30.61 28.48
C GLU A 195 17.82 30.83 29.83
N ASN A 196 17.06 30.96 30.93
CA ASN A 196 17.59 31.34 32.25
C ASN A 196 17.71 30.19 33.25
N HIS A 197 17.28 28.97 32.91
CA HIS A 197 17.30 27.82 33.82
C HIS A 197 18.43 26.81 33.51
N PRO A 198 19.25 26.39 34.52
CA PRO A 198 20.44 25.53 34.31
C PRO A 198 20.17 24.02 34.31
N THR A 199 18.92 23.58 34.12
CA THR A 199 18.53 22.15 34.26
C THR A 199 19.06 21.26 33.13
N LEU A 200 19.32 21.81 31.93
CA LEU A 200 19.95 21.14 30.77
C LEU A 200 21.35 21.72 30.51
N GLY A 201 22.27 20.93 29.93
CA GLY A 201 23.57 21.43 29.44
C GLY A 201 23.39 22.52 28.38
N LEU A 202 24.32 23.46 28.26
CA LEU A 202 24.18 24.65 27.41
C LEU A 202 23.94 24.28 25.94
N LYS A 203 24.67 23.28 25.40
CA LYS A 203 24.52 22.84 24.00
C LYS A 203 23.13 22.28 23.76
N LEU A 204 22.72 21.31 24.58
CA LEU A 204 21.41 20.65 24.49
C LEU A 204 20.25 21.63 24.70
N ARG A 205 20.39 22.57 25.64
CA ARG A 205 19.37 23.57 25.93
C ARG A 205 19.06 24.45 24.73
N LEU A 206 20.09 24.88 23.99
CA LEU A 206 19.91 25.71 22.80
C LEU A 206 19.29 24.95 21.63
N GLU A 207 19.67 23.69 21.44
CA GLU A 207 19.06 22.80 20.44
C GLU A 207 17.55 22.60 20.72
N VAL A 208 17.19 22.40 21.99
CA VAL A 208 15.79 22.26 22.42
C VAL A 208 15.02 23.58 22.24
N ILE A 209 15.61 24.73 22.60
CA ILE A 209 14.98 26.06 22.41
C ILE A 209 14.69 26.32 20.94
N ASP A 210 15.67 26.14 20.05
CA ASP A 210 15.50 26.35 18.61
C ASP A 210 14.38 25.44 18.04
N LYS A 211 14.35 24.16 18.43
CA LYS A 211 13.30 23.22 17.98
C LYS A 211 11.92 23.56 18.55
N LEU A 212 11.83 24.03 19.80
CA LEU A 212 10.58 24.52 20.38
C LEU A 212 10.09 25.77 19.65
N GLN A 213 10.96 26.73 19.36
CA GLN A 213 10.61 27.95 18.62
C GLN A 213 10.10 27.62 17.21
N ARG A 214 10.79 26.73 16.48
CA ARG A 214 10.33 26.27 15.15
C ARG A 214 8.96 25.58 15.24
N THR A 215 8.78 24.72 16.23
CA THR A 215 7.50 24.00 16.45
C THR A 215 6.38 24.97 16.81
N TRP A 216 6.67 25.96 17.66
CA TRP A 216 5.74 27.02 18.04
C TRP A 216 5.30 27.85 16.84
N ARG A 217 6.25 28.34 16.00
CA ARG A 217 5.93 29.06 14.76
C ARG A 217 5.09 28.21 13.81
N ARG A 218 5.46 26.93 13.62
CA ARG A 218 4.74 25.98 12.77
C ARG A 218 3.30 25.77 13.23
N LEU A 219 3.08 25.52 14.52
CA LEU A 219 1.76 25.30 15.09
C LEU A 219 0.91 26.58 15.06
N LYS A 220 1.51 27.76 15.24
CA LYS A 220 0.84 29.06 15.05
C LYS A 220 0.42 29.30 13.61
N ALA A 221 1.30 29.03 12.65
CA ALA A 221 0.94 29.09 11.22
C ALA A 221 -0.18 28.11 10.87
N GLY A 222 -0.23 26.96 11.56
CA GLY A 222 -1.33 25.99 11.50
C GLY A 222 -2.60 26.37 12.25
N GLY A 223 -2.69 27.58 12.84
CA GLY A 223 -3.89 28.12 13.47
C GLY A 223 -3.99 28.00 15.00
N LYS A 224 -2.99 27.42 15.69
CA LYS A 224 -2.97 27.33 17.17
C LYS A 224 -2.48 28.64 17.78
N THR A 225 -3.36 29.41 18.42
CA THR A 225 -3.04 30.76 18.91
C THR A 225 -2.45 30.80 20.33
N SER A 226 -2.86 29.85 21.18
CA SER A 226 -2.47 29.72 22.59
C SER A 226 -2.08 28.28 22.92
N PHE A 227 -1.17 28.10 23.87
CA PHE A 227 -0.72 26.77 24.34
C PHE A 227 -0.97 26.66 25.83
N SER A 228 -1.60 25.58 26.27
CA SER A 228 -1.78 25.29 27.69
C SER A 228 -0.46 24.91 28.35
N GLN A 229 -0.41 24.99 29.69
CA GLN A 229 0.76 24.55 30.44
C GLN A 229 1.10 23.07 30.18
N GLN A 230 0.08 22.21 30.05
CA GLN A 230 0.28 20.78 29.77
C GLN A 230 0.85 20.56 28.36
N GLU A 231 0.34 21.29 27.36
CA GLU A 231 0.83 21.26 25.98
C GLU A 231 2.30 21.69 25.88
N ALA A 232 2.65 22.79 26.55
CA ALA A 232 4.02 23.31 26.57
C ALA A 232 5.01 22.32 27.21
N ILE A 233 4.63 21.75 28.36
CA ILE A 233 5.46 20.76 29.06
C ILE A 233 5.66 19.52 28.19
N ARG A 234 4.58 18.96 27.60
CA ARG A 234 4.68 17.73 26.80
C ARG A 234 5.45 17.93 25.50
N LEU A 235 5.33 19.09 24.86
CA LEU A 235 6.17 19.45 23.71
C LEU A 235 7.65 19.53 24.09
N PHE A 236 7.97 20.20 25.20
CA PHE A 236 9.35 20.26 25.71
C PHE A 236 9.90 18.87 26.01
N MET A 237 9.14 18.02 26.71
CA MET A 237 9.56 16.65 26.99
C MET A 237 9.78 15.86 25.69
N SER A 238 8.83 15.89 24.75
CA SER A 238 8.94 15.20 23.45
C SER A 238 10.19 15.62 22.67
N ILE A 239 10.54 16.90 22.67
CA ILE A 239 11.74 17.42 21.98
C ILE A 239 13.02 17.10 22.76
N ALA A 240 13.04 17.33 24.08
CA ALA A 240 14.21 17.05 24.92
C ALA A 240 14.61 15.58 24.88
N ILE A 241 13.62 14.67 24.89
CA ILE A 241 13.83 13.22 24.73
C ILE A 241 14.51 12.92 23.40
N LYS A 242 14.05 13.55 22.31
CA LYS A 242 14.59 13.35 20.97
C LYS A 242 16.04 13.81 20.86
N GLU A 243 16.38 14.96 21.45
CA GLU A 243 17.75 15.51 21.40
C GLU A 243 18.75 14.74 22.26
N GLN A 244 18.27 14.04 23.29
CA GLN A 244 19.09 13.19 24.15
C GLN A 244 19.29 11.78 23.59
N MET A 245 18.63 11.42 22.49
CA MET A 245 18.91 10.15 21.82
C MET A 245 20.31 10.18 21.20
N PRO A 246 20.97 9.01 21.05
CA PRO A 246 22.30 8.94 20.47
C PRO A 246 22.38 9.75 19.16
N LYS A 247 23.36 10.65 19.05
CA LYS A 247 23.55 11.48 17.85
C LYS A 247 24.35 10.79 16.74
N ASN A 248 24.95 9.63 17.04
CA ASN A 248 25.73 8.80 16.11
C ASN A 248 24.88 8.07 15.06
N LEU A 249 23.69 8.60 14.77
CA LEU A 249 22.74 7.95 13.89
C LEU A 249 22.92 8.46 12.48
N PRO A 250 22.86 7.58 11.47
CA PRO A 250 22.74 8.01 10.09
C PRO A 250 21.63 9.06 9.93
N ASN A 251 21.87 10.06 9.08
CA ASN A 251 20.95 11.20 8.82
C ASN A 251 19.70 10.75 8.04
N LEU A 252 18.95 9.78 8.57
CA LEU A 252 17.69 9.30 8.03
C LEU A 252 16.55 10.19 8.53
N HIS A 253 15.96 10.96 7.64
CA HIS A 253 14.76 11.75 7.88
C HIS A 253 13.56 11.04 7.28
N ILE A 254 12.54 10.79 8.10
CA ILE A 254 11.24 10.31 7.65
C ILE A 254 10.18 11.07 8.43
N ARG A 255 9.31 11.80 7.73
CA ARG A 255 8.23 12.55 8.35
C ARG A 255 6.92 12.40 7.56
N VAL A 256 5.83 12.15 8.26
CA VAL A 256 4.49 12.03 7.69
C VAL A 256 3.97 13.43 7.38
N GLU A 257 3.62 13.69 6.13
CA GLU A 257 3.11 14.98 5.66
C GLU A 257 1.60 14.94 5.43
N LYS A 258 1.08 13.83 4.90
CA LYS A 258 -0.34 13.71 4.52
C LYS A 258 -0.83 12.28 4.64
N THR A 259 -2.10 12.13 5.02
CA THR A 259 -2.86 10.87 4.95
C THR A 259 -4.10 11.04 4.08
N GLU A 260 -4.30 10.13 3.13
CA GLU A 260 -5.47 10.08 2.25
C GLU A 260 -6.15 8.71 2.36
N PHE A 261 -7.48 8.70 2.35
CA PHE A 261 -8.28 7.48 2.42
C PHE A 261 -9.24 7.40 1.25
N GLN A 262 -9.31 6.23 0.62
CA GLN A 262 -10.24 5.96 -0.46
C GLN A 262 -11.07 4.72 -0.15
N THR A 263 -12.40 4.87 -0.08
CA THR A 263 -13.33 3.75 -0.04
C THR A 263 -13.32 3.03 -1.39
N LEU A 264 -13.00 1.74 -1.38
CA LEU A 264 -12.99 0.92 -2.59
C LEU A 264 -14.29 0.15 -2.80
N SER A 265 -14.98 -0.23 -1.71
CA SER A 265 -16.22 -1.00 -1.81
C SER A 265 -17.30 -0.24 -2.57
N LYS A 266 -17.97 -0.96 -3.48
CA LYS A 266 -19.12 -0.45 -4.24
C LYS A 266 -20.32 -1.34 -4.02
N TYR A 267 -21.48 -0.73 -3.81
CA TYR A 267 -22.76 -1.43 -3.64
C TYR A 267 -23.81 -0.88 -4.60
N ILE A 268 -24.79 -1.71 -4.95
CA ILE A 268 -26.00 -1.28 -5.65
C ILE A 268 -27.17 -1.37 -4.69
N ASN A 269 -28.06 -0.39 -4.78
CA ASN A 269 -29.32 -0.39 -4.05
C ASN A 269 -30.27 -1.43 -4.65
N ALA A 270 -31.16 -1.98 -3.82
CA ALA A 270 -32.24 -2.82 -4.30
C ALA A 270 -33.03 -2.13 -5.43
N GLY A 271 -33.44 -2.92 -6.43
CA GLY A 271 -34.31 -2.47 -7.50
C GLY A 271 -35.42 -3.49 -7.71
N GLU A 272 -36.64 -3.00 -7.99
CA GLU A 272 -37.81 -3.87 -8.18
C GLU A 272 -37.58 -4.89 -9.31
N GLU A 273 -36.84 -4.52 -10.35
CA GLU A 273 -36.65 -5.39 -11.50
C GLU A 273 -35.71 -6.59 -11.30
N TYR A 274 -34.99 -6.65 -10.17
CA TYR A 274 -34.04 -7.73 -9.85
C TYR A 274 -34.04 -8.04 -8.34
N LYS A 275 -35.19 -7.86 -7.69
CA LYS A 275 -35.33 -7.92 -6.22
C LYS A 275 -34.94 -9.28 -5.64
N ASP A 276 -35.39 -10.38 -6.24
CA ASP A 276 -35.13 -11.73 -5.73
C ASP A 276 -33.65 -12.09 -5.86
N LEU A 277 -33.07 -11.77 -7.03
CA LEU A 277 -31.64 -11.92 -7.26
C LEU A 277 -30.83 -11.07 -6.29
N TYR A 278 -31.24 -9.82 -6.04
CA TYR A 278 -30.56 -8.95 -5.10
C TYR A 278 -30.56 -9.54 -3.69
N GLN A 279 -31.70 -10.04 -3.21
CA GLN A 279 -31.78 -10.71 -1.91
C GLN A 279 -30.87 -11.95 -1.84
N LYS A 280 -30.84 -12.77 -2.91
CA LYS A 280 -29.93 -13.91 -3.00
C LYS A 280 -28.46 -13.46 -2.96
N PHE A 281 -28.12 -12.41 -3.69
CA PHE A 281 -26.78 -11.82 -3.74
C PHE A 281 -26.33 -11.26 -2.39
N VAL A 282 -27.21 -10.54 -1.68
CA VAL A 282 -26.97 -10.05 -0.32
C VAL A 282 -26.73 -11.20 0.66
N ARG A 283 -27.57 -12.24 0.61
CA ARG A 283 -27.42 -13.42 1.47
C ARG A 283 -26.08 -14.12 1.26
N ILE A 284 -25.71 -14.38 0.00
CA ILE A 284 -24.43 -14.99 -0.37
C ILE A 284 -23.26 -14.12 0.08
N GLY A 285 -23.31 -12.82 -0.19
CA GLY A 285 -22.24 -11.90 0.18
C GLY A 285 -22.06 -11.79 1.70
N TYR A 286 -23.15 -11.72 2.47
CA TYR A 286 -23.07 -11.68 3.93
C TYR A 286 -22.49 -12.97 4.51
N GLN A 287 -22.92 -14.14 4.00
CA GLN A 287 -22.34 -15.43 4.37
C GLN A 287 -20.85 -15.46 4.04
N ALA A 288 -20.46 -15.02 2.85
CA ALA A 288 -19.08 -14.98 2.40
C ALA A 288 -18.18 -14.09 3.28
N GLU A 289 -18.69 -12.95 3.78
CA GLU A 289 -17.97 -12.10 4.74
C GLU A 289 -17.89 -12.71 6.14
N CYS A 290 -18.94 -13.39 6.59
CA CYS A 290 -18.92 -14.10 7.89
C CYS A 290 -17.87 -15.22 7.87
N GLU A 291 -17.84 -16.03 6.82
CA GLU A 291 -16.83 -17.07 6.62
C GLU A 291 -15.41 -16.51 6.55
N LEU A 292 -15.24 -15.31 5.95
CA LEU A 292 -13.94 -14.64 5.86
C LEU A 292 -13.47 -14.13 7.23
N LYS A 293 -14.39 -13.59 8.03
CA LYS A 293 -14.08 -13.09 9.37
C LYS A 293 -13.82 -14.22 10.33
N THR A 294 -14.66 -15.24 10.38
CA THR A 294 -14.59 -16.39 11.31
C THR A 294 -14.50 -17.72 10.56
N PRO A 295 -13.29 -18.13 10.10
CA PRO A 295 -13.08 -19.43 9.47
C PRO A 295 -13.51 -20.56 10.43
N GLY A 296 -14.32 -21.51 9.95
CA GLY A 296 -14.74 -22.69 10.71
C GLY A 296 -15.94 -22.51 11.67
N SER A 297 -16.41 -21.28 11.91
CA SER A 297 -17.70 -21.06 12.59
C SER A 297 -18.82 -21.08 11.56
N TYR A 298 -19.39 -22.26 11.31
CA TYR A 298 -20.67 -22.36 10.63
C TYR A 298 -21.73 -21.75 11.55
N SER A 299 -22.15 -20.51 11.29
CA SER A 299 -23.38 -19.98 11.88
C SER A 299 -24.53 -20.87 11.42
N THR A 300 -24.99 -21.77 12.29
CA THR A 300 -26.22 -22.55 12.10
C THR A 300 -27.47 -21.68 12.11
N ARG A 301 -27.35 -20.40 12.52
CA ARG A 301 -28.40 -19.40 12.33
C ARG A 301 -28.33 -18.88 10.89
N GLN A 302 -29.40 -19.08 10.12
CA GLN A 302 -29.67 -18.28 8.92
C GLN A 302 -29.73 -16.82 9.36
N ILE A 303 -28.69 -16.06 9.05
CA ILE A 303 -28.67 -14.62 9.36
C ILE A 303 -29.53 -13.94 8.29
N GLU A 304 -30.64 -13.32 8.71
CA GLU A 304 -31.49 -12.49 7.85
C GLU A 304 -30.75 -11.18 7.50
N ALA A 305 -29.75 -11.26 6.63
CA ALA A 305 -29.07 -10.07 6.12
C ALA A 305 -30.01 -9.32 5.16
N LYS A 306 -30.46 -8.12 5.57
CA LYS A 306 -31.39 -7.28 4.80
C LYS A 306 -30.69 -6.29 3.85
N SER A 307 -29.42 -5.92 4.11
CA SER A 307 -28.64 -4.97 3.29
C SER A 307 -27.13 -5.15 3.46
N PHE A 308 -26.36 -4.72 2.46
CA PHE A 308 -24.90 -4.60 2.53
C PHE A 308 -24.39 -3.43 3.38
N ASP A 309 -25.26 -2.49 3.76
CA ASP A 309 -24.88 -1.33 4.58
C ASP A 309 -24.31 -1.71 5.96
N LEU A 310 -24.54 -2.96 6.39
CA LEU A 310 -24.01 -3.52 7.63
C LEU A 310 -22.55 -4.01 7.51
N LEU A 311 -21.95 -3.99 6.32
CA LEU A 311 -20.58 -4.45 6.09
C LEU A 311 -19.58 -3.29 6.09
N ASN A 312 -18.55 -3.38 6.94
CA ASN A 312 -17.42 -2.44 6.93
C ASN A 312 -16.83 -2.35 5.51
N PRO A 313 -16.65 -1.15 4.94
CA PRO A 313 -16.06 -1.01 3.62
C PRO A 313 -14.57 -1.38 3.60
N VAL A 314 -14.07 -1.83 2.46
CA VAL A 314 -12.63 -1.93 2.18
C VAL A 314 -12.11 -0.52 1.87
N ILE A 315 -11.05 -0.13 2.56
CA ILE A 315 -10.45 1.20 2.47
C ILE A 315 -8.99 1.06 2.05
N MET A 316 -8.57 1.91 1.11
CA MET A 316 -7.16 2.12 0.80
C MET A 316 -6.65 3.33 1.59
N ALA A 317 -5.60 3.13 2.38
CA ALA A 317 -4.85 4.19 3.04
C ALA A 317 -3.61 4.53 2.22
N LYS A 318 -3.35 5.83 2.07
CA LYS A 318 -2.18 6.37 1.42
C LYS A 318 -1.52 7.38 2.34
N VAL A 319 -0.29 7.09 2.76
CA VAL A 319 0.51 7.92 3.66
C VAL A 319 1.67 8.51 2.87
N THR A 320 1.68 9.83 2.72
CA THR A 320 2.77 10.55 2.05
C THR A 320 3.78 10.99 3.09
N CYS A 321 5.04 10.62 2.88
CA CYS A 321 6.15 10.96 3.77
C CYS A 321 7.23 11.74 3.04
N SER A 322 7.79 12.75 3.70
CA SER A 322 9.07 13.35 3.35
C SER A 322 10.20 12.44 3.81
N PHE A 323 11.10 12.10 2.89
CA PHE A 323 12.15 11.12 3.11
C PHE A 323 13.50 11.69 2.64
N SER A 324 14.52 11.67 3.50
CA SER A 324 15.90 12.00 3.13
C SER A 324 16.93 11.15 3.87
N TYR A 325 18.10 11.00 3.26
CA TYR A 325 19.24 10.27 3.83
C TYR A 325 20.54 10.99 3.47
N ASN A 326 21.50 11.06 4.41
CA ASN A 326 22.83 11.66 4.21
C ASN A 326 22.82 13.06 3.55
N ASN A 327 21.95 13.94 4.02
CA ASN A 327 21.81 15.33 3.55
C ASN A 327 21.39 15.48 2.08
N GLN A 328 20.92 14.41 1.44
CA GLN A 328 20.23 14.50 0.15
C GLN A 328 18.93 15.32 0.28
N PRO A 329 18.47 15.96 -0.82
CA PRO A 329 17.19 16.65 -0.81
C PRO A 329 16.06 15.70 -0.40
N SER A 330 15.09 16.23 0.35
CA SER A 330 13.94 15.45 0.76
C SER A 330 13.05 15.15 -0.43
N GLU A 331 12.77 13.87 -0.63
CA GLU A 331 11.83 13.37 -1.64
C GLU A 331 10.50 13.02 -0.97
N LEU A 332 9.40 13.10 -1.73
CA LEU A 332 8.09 12.67 -1.26
C LEU A 332 7.81 11.24 -1.73
N ILE A 333 7.66 10.33 -0.77
CA ILE A 333 7.33 8.93 -1.03
C ILE A 333 5.90 8.64 -0.56
N GLU A 334 5.25 7.67 -1.22
CA GLU A 334 3.86 7.30 -0.95
C GLU A 334 3.79 5.84 -0.50
N TRP A 335 3.22 5.61 0.69
CA TRP A 335 3.02 4.29 1.26
C TRP A 335 1.55 3.92 1.18
N ILE A 336 1.24 2.76 0.59
CA ILE A 336 -0.13 2.36 0.27
C ILE A 336 -0.48 1.01 0.90
N TYR A 337 -1.63 0.95 1.55
CA TYR A 337 -2.17 -0.30 2.11
C TYR A 337 -3.68 -0.37 1.94
N THR A 338 -4.22 -1.56 1.73
CA THR A 338 -5.66 -1.75 1.50
C THR A 338 -6.19 -2.92 2.31
N SER A 339 -7.21 -2.69 3.14
CA SER A 339 -7.93 -3.78 3.82
C SER A 339 -9.33 -3.38 4.28
N GLY A 340 -10.10 -4.37 4.76
CA GLY A 340 -11.39 -4.18 5.43
C GLY A 340 -11.29 -3.81 6.91
N ASN A 341 -10.07 -3.56 7.41
CA ASN A 341 -9.80 -3.07 8.76
C ASN A 341 -10.18 -1.58 8.88
N THR A 342 -10.02 -1.04 10.09
CA THR A 342 -10.28 0.38 10.35
C THR A 342 -9.31 1.29 9.57
N ILE A 343 -9.70 2.56 9.42
CA ILE A 343 -8.88 3.61 8.80
C ILE A 343 -7.49 3.69 9.44
N LEU A 344 -7.44 3.60 10.78
CA LEU A 344 -6.21 3.66 11.55
C LEU A 344 -5.31 2.45 11.29
N GLU A 345 -5.87 1.24 11.39
CA GLU A 345 -5.12 0.00 11.12
C GLU A 345 -4.54 -0.02 9.70
N ASN A 346 -5.29 0.48 8.72
CA ASN A 346 -4.80 0.56 7.34
C ASN A 346 -3.65 1.56 7.19
N ALA A 347 -3.72 2.71 7.84
CA ALA A 347 -2.64 3.70 7.79
C ALA A 347 -1.37 3.17 8.49
N ILE A 348 -1.52 2.53 9.64
CA ILE A 348 -0.42 1.85 10.34
C ILE A 348 0.17 0.73 9.50
N GLY A 349 -0.67 -0.05 8.81
CA GLY A 349 -0.23 -1.10 7.91
C GLY A 349 0.56 -0.56 6.72
N ALA A 350 0.17 0.60 6.17
CA ALA A 350 0.96 1.28 5.14
C ALA A 350 2.37 1.61 5.62
N CYS A 351 2.50 2.20 6.82
CA CYS A 351 3.81 2.47 7.42
C CYS A 351 4.60 1.19 7.68
N SER A 352 4.01 0.24 8.39
CA SER A 352 4.70 -0.99 8.81
C SER A 352 5.26 -1.79 7.64
N LEU A 353 4.46 -1.93 6.58
CA LEU A 353 4.81 -2.69 5.40
C LEU A 353 5.92 -2.03 4.57
N HIS A 354 5.88 -0.70 4.41
CA HIS A 354 6.88 0.02 3.60
C HIS A 354 8.18 0.28 4.36
N MET A 355 8.13 0.27 5.70
CA MET A 355 9.30 0.27 6.57
C MET A 355 9.90 -1.13 6.78
N GLY A 356 9.32 -2.17 6.15
CA GLY A 356 9.84 -3.53 6.18
C GLY A 356 9.87 -4.18 7.57
N LEU A 357 8.90 -3.85 8.44
CA LEU A 357 8.82 -4.43 9.77
C LEU A 357 8.41 -5.91 9.69
N THR A 358 9.13 -6.78 10.40
CA THR A 358 8.81 -8.22 10.52
C THR A 358 7.65 -8.48 11.48
N GLU A 359 7.09 -9.69 11.47
CA GLU A 359 6.00 -10.12 12.38
C GLU A 359 6.28 -9.84 13.87
N ASP A 360 7.52 -10.03 14.30
CA ASP A 360 7.91 -9.86 15.69
C ASP A 360 7.91 -8.39 16.15
N ILE A 361 8.14 -7.46 15.22
CA ILE A 361 8.27 -6.02 15.46
C ILE A 361 6.99 -5.27 15.05
N GLY A 362 6.23 -5.82 14.10
CA GLY A 362 5.01 -5.25 13.55
C GLY A 362 3.81 -5.27 14.51
N ASN A 363 3.97 -5.77 15.74
CA ASN A 363 2.96 -5.62 16.80
C ASN A 363 3.09 -4.23 17.43
N ILE A 364 2.02 -3.43 17.35
CA ILE A 364 2.03 -2.03 17.72
C ILE A 364 1.04 -1.80 18.86
N SER A 365 1.53 -1.30 20.00
CA SER A 365 0.69 -0.82 21.10
C SER A 365 0.63 0.71 21.03
N ILE A 366 -0.57 1.27 21.04
CA ILE A 366 -0.80 2.71 20.84
C ILE A 366 -1.58 3.27 22.04
N SER A 367 -1.04 4.31 22.65
CA SER A 367 -1.71 5.13 23.68
C SER A 367 -1.78 6.56 23.17
N THR A 368 -2.98 7.13 23.10
CA THR A 368 -3.20 8.49 22.62
C THR A 368 -4.02 9.29 23.61
N LYS A 369 -3.57 10.51 23.90
CA LYS A 369 -4.19 11.41 24.88
C LYS A 369 -4.28 12.84 24.35
N THR A 370 -5.45 13.44 24.50
CA THR A 370 -5.64 14.90 24.34
C THR A 370 -5.08 15.63 25.57
N LEU A 371 -4.23 16.62 25.34
CA LEU A 371 -3.47 17.29 26.41
C LEU A 371 -4.25 18.40 27.13
N ASP A 372 -5.39 18.79 26.59
CA ASP A 372 -6.29 19.78 27.14
C ASP A 372 -7.73 19.49 26.64
N SER A 373 -8.70 20.16 27.27
CA SER A 373 -10.13 20.09 26.95
C SER A 373 -10.55 21.02 25.80
N SER A 374 -9.64 21.86 25.30
CA SER A 374 -9.91 22.78 24.19
C SER A 374 -10.04 22.05 22.85
N ILE A 375 -10.88 22.59 21.95
CA ILE A 375 -11.11 22.02 20.60
C ILE A 375 -9.81 21.99 19.76
N ASP A 376 -8.91 22.94 20.00
CA ASP A 376 -7.60 23.03 19.34
C ASP A 376 -6.48 22.44 20.21
N SER A 377 -6.80 21.48 21.08
CA SER A 377 -5.79 20.84 21.91
C SER A 377 -4.81 19.99 21.10
N LEU A 378 -3.56 19.96 21.55
CA LEU A 378 -2.58 19.01 21.05
C LEU A 378 -2.85 17.59 21.56
N VAL A 379 -2.45 16.63 20.75
CA VAL A 379 -2.55 15.20 21.01
C VAL A 379 -1.16 14.65 21.22
N GLU A 380 -0.95 13.93 22.33
CA GLU A 380 0.24 13.12 22.57
C GLU A 380 -0.09 11.68 22.22
N THR A 381 0.72 11.08 21.36
CA THR A 381 0.65 9.65 21.09
C THR A 381 1.97 9.00 21.44
N THR A 382 1.86 7.88 22.15
CA THR A 382 2.96 6.98 22.46
C THR A 382 2.73 5.63 21.79
N ILE A 383 3.76 5.13 21.13
CA ILE A 383 3.76 3.85 20.43
C ILE A 383 4.90 2.97 20.92
N ILE A 384 4.60 1.70 21.15
CA ILE A 384 5.59 0.67 21.46
C ILE A 384 5.56 -0.40 20.36
N LEU A 385 6.75 -0.74 19.84
CA LEU A 385 6.92 -1.81 18.85
C LEU A 385 7.43 -3.12 19.49
N GLY A 386 6.80 -4.22 19.09
CA GLY A 386 7.22 -5.59 19.36
C GLY A 386 6.84 -6.15 20.74
N LYS A 387 6.85 -7.49 20.85
CA LYS A 387 6.45 -8.23 22.07
C LYS A 387 7.37 -7.98 23.28
N GLN A 388 8.63 -7.59 23.02
CA GLN A 388 9.62 -7.28 24.06
C GLN A 388 9.67 -5.78 24.42
N GLN A 389 8.77 -4.95 23.85
CA GLN A 389 8.59 -3.54 24.21
C GLN A 389 9.88 -2.70 24.21
N LYS A 390 10.73 -2.91 23.19
CA LYS A 390 12.08 -2.31 23.13
C LYS A 390 12.14 -0.93 22.48
N TYR A 391 11.26 -0.63 21.53
CA TYR A 391 11.31 0.61 20.75
C TYR A 391 10.05 1.43 20.99
N GLN A 392 10.24 2.72 21.31
CA GLN A 392 9.17 3.62 21.73
C GLN A 392 9.20 4.91 20.92
N GLY A 393 8.04 5.29 20.37
CA GLY A 393 7.86 6.55 19.68
C GLY A 393 6.87 7.45 20.40
N ILE A 394 7.28 8.69 20.71
CA ILE A 394 6.42 9.72 21.28
C ILE A 394 6.34 10.89 20.30
N TRP A 395 5.11 11.26 19.94
CA TRP A 395 4.86 12.44 19.11
C TRP A 395 3.75 13.29 19.71
N VAL A 396 3.87 14.61 19.52
CA VAL A 396 2.88 15.59 19.97
C VAL A 396 2.57 16.51 18.80
N ASP A 397 1.33 16.52 18.34
CA ASP A 397 0.86 17.40 17.26
C ASP A 397 -0.65 17.65 17.35
N ARG A 398 -1.19 18.46 16.44
CA ARG A 398 -2.63 18.77 16.41
C ARG A 398 -3.48 17.65 15.79
N ASP A 399 -2.96 17.00 14.75
CA ASP A 399 -3.67 15.93 14.03
C ASP A 399 -3.40 14.57 14.69
N SER A 400 -4.44 13.95 15.25
CA SER A 400 -4.32 12.67 15.96
C SER A 400 -3.80 11.54 15.07
N MET A 401 -4.23 11.46 13.82
CA MET A 401 -3.81 10.43 12.86
C MET A 401 -2.35 10.61 12.46
N ILE A 402 -1.95 11.82 12.08
CA ILE A 402 -0.55 12.12 11.75
C ILE A 402 0.34 11.89 12.98
N THR A 403 -0.11 12.29 14.17
CA THR A 403 0.62 12.08 15.42
C THR A 403 0.86 10.59 15.69
N MET A 404 -0.18 9.75 15.52
CA MET A 404 -0.05 8.30 15.65
C MET A 404 0.96 7.74 14.64
N LEU A 405 0.82 8.05 13.34
CA LEU A 405 1.71 7.52 12.32
C LEU A 405 3.16 8.01 12.48
N GLN A 406 3.34 9.27 12.86
CA GLN A 406 4.67 9.83 13.11
C GLN A 406 5.34 9.19 14.32
N ALA A 407 4.57 8.86 15.37
CA ALA A 407 5.07 8.06 16.49
C ALA A 407 5.48 6.65 16.03
N THR A 408 4.71 6.00 15.13
CA THR A 408 5.05 4.68 14.56
C THR A 408 6.36 4.76 13.78
N VAL A 409 6.48 5.72 12.87
CA VAL A 409 7.68 5.97 12.07
C VAL A 409 8.89 6.20 12.97
N TYR A 410 8.70 6.94 14.07
CA TYR A 410 9.77 7.23 15.00
C TYR A 410 10.25 5.98 15.75
N ALA A 411 9.34 5.17 16.26
CA ALA A 411 9.67 3.91 16.92
C ALA A 411 10.39 2.96 15.95
N ALA A 412 9.92 2.87 14.70
CA ALA A 412 10.54 2.05 13.67
C ALA A 412 11.93 2.57 13.27
N LYS A 413 12.13 3.91 13.23
CA LYS A 413 13.44 4.52 13.03
C LYS A 413 14.44 4.12 14.11
N GLN A 414 14.03 4.09 15.38
CA GLN A 414 14.90 3.62 16.47
C GLN A 414 15.32 2.18 16.27
N TRP A 415 14.40 1.31 15.84
CA TRP A 415 14.74 -0.08 15.52
C TRP A 415 15.78 -0.18 14.40
N ILE A 416 15.58 0.52 13.28
CA ILE A 416 16.53 0.52 12.14
C ILE A 416 17.92 0.95 12.59
N VAL A 417 17.97 2.02 13.38
CA VAL A 417 19.17 2.58 13.98
C VAL A 417 19.91 1.56 14.84
N ASP A 418 19.20 0.88 15.72
CA ASP A 418 19.78 -0.14 16.61
C ASP A 418 20.29 -1.34 15.81
N GLN A 419 19.56 -1.78 14.78
CA GLN A 419 20.04 -2.87 13.93
C GLN A 419 21.27 -2.48 13.10
N ASN A 420 21.36 -1.23 12.64
CA ASN A 420 22.52 -0.71 11.94
C ASN A 420 23.74 -0.56 12.86
N ALA A 421 23.54 -0.07 14.09
CA ALA A 421 24.62 0.05 15.07
C ALA A 421 25.20 -1.32 15.49
N ASN A 422 24.41 -2.39 15.37
CA ASN A 422 24.82 -3.77 15.64
C ASN A 422 25.32 -4.52 14.38
N ASP A 423 25.60 -3.82 13.28
CA ASP A 423 26.05 -4.39 11.99
C ASP A 423 25.11 -5.48 11.41
N LYS A 424 23.83 -5.48 11.82
CA LYS A 424 22.82 -6.46 11.34
C LYS A 424 22.07 -5.96 10.11
N LEU A 425 21.98 -4.63 9.96
CA LEU A 425 21.27 -3.96 8.88
C LEU A 425 22.18 -2.91 8.27
N ASP A 426 22.28 -2.90 6.95
CA ASP A 426 22.93 -1.88 6.17
C ASP A 426 21.88 -0.82 5.81
N ILE A 427 22.07 0.39 6.33
CA ILE A 427 21.09 1.45 6.13
C ILE A 427 21.03 1.96 4.68
N GLU A 428 22.11 1.85 3.91
CA GLU A 428 22.10 2.26 2.49
C GLU A 428 21.23 1.31 1.68
N ILE A 429 21.38 0.00 1.91
CA ILE A 429 20.53 -1.03 1.32
C ILE A 429 19.07 -0.81 1.73
N TYR A 430 18.79 -0.57 3.02
CA TYR A 430 17.45 -0.30 3.52
C TYR A 430 16.82 0.93 2.85
N VAL A 431 17.56 2.04 2.78
CA VAL A 431 17.09 3.29 2.19
C VAL A 431 16.76 3.11 0.71
N SER A 432 17.66 2.45 -0.03
CA SER A 432 17.44 2.14 -1.45
C SER A 432 16.19 1.28 -1.64
N ALA A 433 16.07 0.19 -0.88
CA ALA A 433 14.93 -0.72 -0.93
C ALA A 433 13.61 -0.01 -0.60
N CYS A 434 13.57 0.84 0.42
CA CYS A 434 12.38 1.59 0.79
C CYS A 434 11.90 2.54 -0.32
N LYS A 435 12.83 3.27 -0.96
CA LYS A 435 12.52 4.17 -2.07
C LYS A 435 12.03 3.39 -3.30
N ALA A 436 12.78 2.36 -3.70
CA ALA A 436 12.44 1.52 -4.84
C ALA A 436 11.07 0.85 -4.65
N LEU A 437 10.79 0.31 -3.45
CA LEU A 437 9.51 -0.33 -3.15
C LEU A 437 8.33 0.64 -3.24
N SER A 438 8.47 1.87 -2.72
CA SER A 438 7.40 2.88 -2.80
C SER A 438 7.04 3.21 -4.25
N GLU A 439 8.05 3.46 -5.09
CA GLU A 439 7.85 3.77 -6.50
C GLU A 439 7.26 2.57 -7.27
N LEU A 440 7.77 1.36 -7.03
CA LEU A 440 7.24 0.14 -7.62
C LEU A 440 5.78 -0.11 -7.26
N ARG A 441 5.41 0.01 -5.97
CA ARG A 441 4.03 -0.19 -5.52
C ARG A 441 3.09 0.84 -6.13
N LYS A 442 3.54 2.09 -6.27
CA LYS A 442 2.78 3.15 -6.95
C LYS A 442 2.50 2.80 -8.42
N ARG A 443 3.53 2.40 -9.16
CA ARG A 443 3.41 1.96 -10.57
C ARG A 443 2.52 0.73 -10.71
N LEU A 444 2.75 -0.29 -9.89
CA LEU A 444 1.96 -1.52 -9.89
C LEU A 444 0.50 -1.25 -9.56
N THR A 445 0.20 -0.36 -8.60
CA THR A 445 -1.19 0.01 -8.26
C THR A 445 -1.89 0.64 -9.45
N ARG A 446 -1.22 1.52 -10.20
CA ARG A 446 -1.76 2.11 -11.44
C ARG A 446 -2.00 1.03 -12.50
N ALA A 447 -1.02 0.17 -12.78
CA ALA A 447 -1.15 -0.92 -13.74
C ALA A 447 -2.32 -1.86 -13.38
N ARG A 448 -2.43 -2.26 -12.11
CA ARG A 448 -3.53 -3.10 -11.61
C ARG A 448 -4.90 -2.44 -11.79
N LYS A 449 -5.01 -1.14 -11.48
CA LYS A 449 -6.25 -0.37 -11.67
C LYS A 449 -6.63 -0.30 -13.15
N ALA A 450 -5.66 -0.06 -14.03
CA ALA A 450 -5.88 -0.07 -15.48
C ALA A 450 -6.40 -1.45 -15.94
N PHE A 451 -5.77 -2.55 -15.52
CA PHE A 451 -6.26 -3.91 -15.83
C PHE A 451 -7.65 -4.21 -15.28
N GLN A 452 -7.96 -3.78 -14.05
CA GLN A 452 -9.29 -3.96 -13.45
C GLN A 452 -10.37 -3.27 -14.27
N ASN A 453 -10.05 -2.08 -14.76
CA ASN A 453 -10.96 -1.29 -15.58
C ASN A 453 -10.97 -1.70 -17.05
N PHE A 454 -10.20 -2.71 -17.50
CA PHE A 454 -9.98 -3.00 -18.93
C PHE A 454 -9.29 -1.86 -19.71
N GLN A 455 -8.61 -0.95 -19.01
CA GLN A 455 -7.84 0.18 -19.55
C GLN A 455 -6.39 -0.19 -19.90
N PHE A 456 -6.01 -1.48 -19.87
CA PHE A 456 -4.73 -1.97 -20.38
C PHE A 456 -4.56 -1.81 -21.91
N LEU A 457 -5.53 -1.12 -22.52
CA LEU A 457 -5.76 -0.94 -23.95
C LEU A 457 -5.62 0.54 -24.35
N ASP A 458 -5.28 1.39 -23.38
CA ASP A 458 -4.96 2.82 -23.52
C ASP A 458 -3.48 3.05 -23.14
N ASP A 459 -2.92 4.22 -23.48
CA ASP A 459 -1.48 4.51 -23.36
C ASP A 459 -0.89 4.44 -21.93
N GLU A 460 -1.74 4.37 -20.90
CA GLU A 460 -1.33 4.38 -19.50
C GLU A 460 -0.79 3.04 -18.96
N CYS A 461 -0.93 1.92 -19.67
CA CYS A 461 -0.48 0.61 -19.19
C CYS A 461 0.04 -0.32 -20.30
N GLN A 462 1.13 0.08 -20.93
CA GLN A 462 1.81 -0.71 -21.96
C GLN A 462 2.50 -1.97 -21.37
N PRO A 463 2.62 -3.08 -22.12
CA PRO A 463 3.37 -4.27 -21.71
C PRO A 463 4.80 -3.95 -21.26
N THR A 464 5.40 -2.91 -21.85
CA THR A 464 6.72 -2.39 -21.48
C THR A 464 6.80 -1.93 -20.03
N GLU A 465 5.77 -1.28 -19.48
CA GLU A 465 5.76 -0.85 -18.07
C GLU A 465 5.57 -2.05 -17.13
N ILE A 466 4.77 -3.05 -17.52
CA ILE A 466 4.60 -4.29 -16.73
C ILE A 466 5.94 -5.01 -16.61
N ASN A 467 6.65 -5.17 -17.72
CA ASN A 467 7.97 -5.80 -17.76
C ASN A 467 8.97 -4.98 -16.94
N ARG A 468 8.97 -3.66 -17.09
CA ARG A 468 9.82 -2.77 -16.29
C ARG A 468 9.61 -2.90 -14.79
N ILE A 469 8.35 -3.02 -14.34
CA ILE A 469 8.04 -3.27 -12.91
C ILE A 469 8.64 -4.60 -12.46
N ALA A 470 8.51 -5.65 -13.26
CA ALA A 470 9.07 -6.97 -12.93
C ALA A 470 10.60 -6.95 -12.91
N ASP A 471 11.24 -6.32 -13.90
CA ASP A 471 12.69 -6.23 -14.03
C ASP A 471 13.32 -5.47 -12.85
N ILE A 472 12.77 -4.29 -12.50
CA ILE A 472 13.25 -3.53 -11.34
C ILE A 472 13.05 -4.35 -10.05
N ALA A 473 11.91 -5.04 -9.89
CA ALA A 473 11.66 -5.84 -8.69
C ALA A 473 12.65 -6.99 -8.52
N ILE A 474 13.01 -7.70 -9.61
CA ILE A 474 13.98 -8.80 -9.55
C ILE A 474 15.42 -8.28 -9.39
N ASP A 475 15.74 -7.11 -9.94
CA ASP A 475 17.06 -6.50 -9.76
C ASP A 475 17.27 -6.04 -8.32
N GLU A 476 16.27 -5.43 -7.69
CA GLU A 476 16.31 -5.12 -6.25
C GLU A 476 16.43 -6.38 -5.38
N LEU A 477 15.76 -7.48 -5.74
CA LEU A 477 15.90 -8.77 -5.04
C LEU A 477 17.31 -9.38 -5.11
N LYS A 478 18.10 -9.05 -6.14
CA LYS A 478 19.51 -9.46 -6.27
C LYS A 478 20.43 -8.60 -5.40
N ILE A 479 20.07 -7.34 -5.17
CA ILE A 479 20.83 -6.38 -4.35
C ILE A 479 20.59 -6.64 -2.86
N ILE A 480 19.33 -6.89 -2.47
CA ILE A 480 18.95 -7.05 -1.07
C ILE A 480 19.49 -8.39 -0.52
N PRO A 481 20.23 -8.41 0.60
CA PRO A 481 20.75 -9.64 1.20
C PRO A 481 19.66 -10.62 1.65
N LYS A 482 19.94 -11.93 1.72
CA LYS A 482 18.97 -13.01 2.04
C LYS A 482 18.72 -13.22 3.54
N GLU A 483 19.35 -12.42 4.38
CA GLU A 483 19.26 -12.47 5.83
C GLU A 483 17.82 -12.17 6.29
N ASN A 484 17.38 -12.85 7.35
CA ASN A 484 16.00 -12.79 7.84
C ASN A 484 15.53 -11.35 8.15
N ILE A 485 16.45 -10.46 8.55
CA ILE A 485 16.14 -9.05 8.82
C ILE A 485 15.59 -8.30 7.59
N TYR A 486 15.95 -8.73 6.37
CA TYR A 486 15.46 -8.16 5.11
C TYR A 486 14.28 -8.93 4.52
N PHE A 487 13.86 -10.04 5.13
CA PHE A 487 12.85 -10.93 4.55
C PHE A 487 11.54 -10.19 4.21
N SER A 488 11.10 -9.28 5.09
CA SER A 488 9.89 -8.49 4.85
C SER A 488 9.98 -7.58 3.61
N TYR A 489 11.16 -7.01 3.33
CA TYR A 489 11.40 -6.27 2.09
C TYR A 489 11.43 -7.21 0.88
N ARG A 490 12.22 -8.28 0.95
CA ARG A 490 12.32 -9.27 -0.12
C ARG A 490 10.93 -9.80 -0.50
N LEU A 491 10.11 -10.17 0.48
CA LEU A 491 8.75 -10.63 0.29
C LEU A 491 7.88 -9.61 -0.48
N ASN A 492 8.04 -8.32 -0.18
CA ASN A 492 7.32 -7.26 -0.89
C ASN A 492 7.79 -7.08 -2.34
N PHE A 493 9.09 -7.21 -2.62
CA PHE A 493 9.59 -7.22 -3.99
C PHE A 493 9.15 -8.47 -4.76
N TYR A 494 9.17 -9.66 -4.15
CA TYR A 494 8.59 -10.87 -4.73
C TYR A 494 7.11 -10.67 -5.07
N ARG A 495 6.33 -10.06 -4.17
CA ARG A 495 4.93 -9.69 -4.43
C ARG A 495 4.82 -8.75 -5.64
N CYS A 496 5.63 -7.71 -5.73
CA CYS A 496 5.61 -6.79 -6.87
C CYS A 496 5.92 -7.53 -8.20
N TYR A 497 6.98 -8.33 -8.21
CA TYR A 497 7.39 -9.14 -9.36
C TYR A 497 6.28 -10.12 -9.80
N LEU A 498 5.77 -10.94 -8.87
CA LEU A 498 4.76 -11.96 -9.17
C LEU A 498 3.43 -11.34 -9.63
N LEU A 499 3.02 -10.21 -9.04
CA LEU A 499 1.82 -9.51 -9.48
C LEU A 499 2.00 -8.90 -10.87
N ALA A 500 3.18 -8.36 -11.20
CA ALA A 500 3.49 -7.87 -12.54
C ALA A 500 3.48 -9.01 -13.57
N LYS A 501 4.16 -10.11 -13.28
CA LYS A 501 4.17 -11.32 -14.12
C LYS A 501 2.78 -11.92 -14.31
N ARG A 502 1.93 -11.86 -13.28
CA ARG A 502 0.52 -12.22 -13.42
C ARG A 502 -0.24 -11.29 -14.39
N LEU A 503 0.01 -9.98 -14.40
CA LEU A 503 -0.62 -9.07 -15.36
C LEU A 503 -0.19 -9.42 -16.80
N GLU A 504 1.08 -9.74 -17.00
CA GLU A 504 1.62 -10.23 -18.27
C GLU A 504 0.96 -11.55 -18.69
N LEU A 505 0.82 -12.50 -17.75
CA LEU A 505 0.11 -13.76 -17.95
C LEU A 505 -1.33 -13.52 -18.38
N ARG A 506 -2.07 -12.68 -17.64
CA ARG A 506 -3.46 -12.31 -17.93
C ARG A 506 -3.63 -11.65 -19.31
N LEU A 507 -2.69 -10.79 -19.70
CA LEU A 507 -2.68 -10.16 -21.01
C LEU A 507 -2.54 -11.21 -22.12
N SER A 508 -1.55 -12.10 -22.00
CA SER A 508 -1.33 -13.21 -22.92
C SER A 508 -2.54 -14.14 -23.00
N ASN A 509 -3.19 -14.39 -21.86
CA ASN A 509 -4.41 -15.20 -21.74
C ASN A 509 -5.60 -14.57 -22.45
N THR A 510 -5.67 -13.24 -22.46
CA THR A 510 -6.74 -12.50 -23.13
C THR A 510 -6.52 -12.50 -24.64
N GLN A 511 -5.29 -12.25 -25.07
CA GLN A 511 -4.87 -12.22 -26.48
C GLN A 511 -4.80 -13.60 -27.14
N GLY A 512 -4.78 -14.67 -26.35
CA GLY A 512 -4.62 -16.04 -26.85
C GLY A 512 -3.19 -16.37 -27.31
N ASN A 513 -2.17 -15.74 -26.71
CA ASN A 513 -0.77 -16.09 -26.94
C ASN A 513 -0.36 -17.23 -25.99
N ILE A 514 -0.76 -18.45 -26.34
CA ILE A 514 -0.66 -19.61 -25.44
C ILE A 514 0.79 -20.09 -25.27
N SER A 515 1.64 -19.94 -26.28
CA SER A 515 3.06 -20.29 -26.16
C SER A 515 3.77 -19.43 -25.12
N ASN A 516 3.49 -18.11 -25.08
CA ASN A 516 4.04 -17.21 -24.06
C ASN A 516 3.49 -17.52 -22.66
N LEU A 517 2.23 -17.94 -22.54
CA LEU A 517 1.66 -18.37 -21.25
C LEU A 517 2.45 -19.52 -20.64
N LYS A 518 2.81 -20.53 -21.44
CA LYS A 518 3.54 -21.70 -20.96
C LYS A 518 4.90 -21.30 -20.36
N SER A 519 5.65 -20.42 -21.03
CA SER A 519 6.93 -19.93 -20.51
C SER A 519 6.77 -19.10 -19.24
N LEU A 520 5.76 -18.23 -19.18
CA LEU A 520 5.49 -17.40 -18.00
C LEU A 520 5.06 -18.23 -16.79
N ILE A 521 4.23 -19.26 -16.98
CA ILE A 521 3.82 -20.16 -15.90
C ILE A 521 5.04 -20.87 -15.31
N ALA A 522 5.93 -21.40 -16.17
CA ALA A 522 7.15 -22.06 -15.72
C ALA A 522 8.10 -21.09 -14.98
N GLU A 523 8.27 -19.86 -15.48
CA GLU A 523 9.05 -18.81 -14.82
C GLU A 523 8.52 -18.51 -13.40
N ILE A 524 7.21 -18.34 -13.27
CA ILE A 524 6.54 -18.04 -12.00
C ILE A 524 6.61 -19.21 -11.03
N GLN A 525 6.37 -20.45 -11.49
CA GLN A 525 6.40 -21.65 -10.66
C GLN A 525 7.79 -21.86 -10.04
N LYS A 526 8.85 -21.64 -10.83
CA LYS A 526 10.22 -21.73 -10.34
C LYS A 526 10.49 -20.83 -9.14
N VAL A 527 9.93 -19.62 -9.11
CA VAL A 527 10.10 -18.69 -7.96
C VAL A 527 9.50 -19.26 -6.67
N PHE A 528 8.39 -19.99 -6.74
CA PHE A 528 7.81 -20.63 -5.55
C PHE A 528 8.51 -21.93 -5.17
N GLU A 529 9.15 -22.61 -6.11
CA GLU A 529 9.95 -23.81 -5.85
C GLU A 529 11.30 -23.45 -5.21
N ASP A 530 11.89 -22.32 -5.58
CA ASP A 530 13.18 -21.85 -5.08
C ASP A 530 13.13 -21.31 -3.63
N ASP A 531 11.93 -20.92 -3.13
CA ASP A 531 11.76 -20.30 -1.81
C ASP A 531 10.42 -20.71 -1.14
N GLU A 532 10.48 -21.72 -0.27
CA GLU A 532 9.31 -22.25 0.46
C GLU A 532 8.70 -21.24 1.44
N GLU A 533 9.47 -20.30 2.00
CA GLU A 533 8.94 -19.29 2.92
C GLU A 533 8.10 -18.26 2.16
N VAL A 534 8.58 -17.82 1.00
CA VAL A 534 7.81 -16.98 0.06
C VAL A 534 6.53 -17.68 -0.38
N LYS A 535 6.60 -19.00 -0.63
CA LYS A 535 5.45 -19.81 -1.00
C LYS A 535 4.40 -19.88 0.13
N GLN A 536 4.80 -19.95 1.39
CA GLN A 536 3.85 -19.93 2.51
C GLN A 536 3.23 -18.55 2.73
N GLU A 537 3.99 -17.48 2.48
CA GLU A 537 3.56 -16.10 2.74
C GLU A 537 2.71 -15.48 1.61
N LEU A 538 2.87 -15.92 0.36
CA LEU A 538 2.20 -15.34 -0.81
C LEU A 538 1.04 -16.18 -1.37
N VAL A 539 0.35 -16.94 -0.52
CA VAL A 539 -0.80 -17.80 -0.88
C VAL A 539 -1.87 -17.08 -1.72
N PRO A 540 -2.32 -15.84 -1.41
CA PRO A 540 -3.30 -15.15 -2.25
C PRO A 540 -2.79 -14.89 -3.68
N ILE A 541 -1.48 -14.65 -3.85
CA ILE A 541 -0.87 -14.43 -5.17
C ILE A 541 -0.78 -15.74 -5.95
N GLN A 542 -0.47 -16.86 -5.27
CA GLN A 542 -0.53 -18.18 -5.90
C GLN A 542 -1.93 -18.52 -6.40
N ALA A 543 -2.95 -18.30 -5.59
CA ALA A 543 -4.34 -18.49 -6.00
C ALA A 543 -4.68 -17.63 -7.23
N LEU A 544 -4.18 -16.40 -7.26
CA LEU A 544 -4.36 -15.49 -8.39
C LEU A 544 -3.65 -15.98 -9.67
N ILE A 545 -2.52 -16.68 -9.56
CA ILE A 545 -1.81 -17.32 -10.68
C ILE A 545 -2.52 -18.61 -11.10
N GLN A 546 -2.92 -19.45 -10.14
CA GLN A 546 -3.70 -20.66 -10.38
C GLN A 546 -5.00 -20.36 -11.13
N SER A 547 -5.66 -19.25 -10.80
CA SER A 547 -6.85 -18.80 -11.52
C SER A 547 -6.59 -18.54 -13.02
N GLU A 548 -5.36 -18.17 -13.40
CA GLU A 548 -4.96 -18.00 -14.81
C GLU A 548 -4.56 -19.34 -15.44
N ILE A 549 -3.97 -20.25 -14.66
CA ILE A 549 -3.66 -21.63 -15.08
C ILE A 549 -4.95 -22.37 -15.47
N TYR A 550 -6.05 -22.22 -14.71
CA TYR A 550 -7.35 -22.77 -15.11
C TYR A 550 -7.76 -22.36 -16.53
N LEU A 551 -7.55 -21.07 -16.87
CA LEU A 551 -7.91 -20.55 -18.18
C LEU A 551 -6.93 -20.99 -19.27
N TYR A 552 -5.65 -21.15 -18.94
CA TYR A 552 -4.62 -21.71 -19.81
C TYR A 552 -4.94 -23.16 -20.18
N GLU A 553 -5.19 -24.02 -19.19
CA GLU A 553 -5.49 -25.44 -19.40
C GLU A 553 -6.80 -25.66 -20.14
N LEU A 554 -7.81 -24.82 -19.86
CA LEU A 554 -9.04 -24.80 -20.65
C LEU A 554 -8.77 -24.52 -22.13
N SER A 555 -7.85 -23.61 -22.43
CA SER A 555 -7.49 -23.20 -23.80
C SER A 555 -6.60 -24.22 -24.52
N CYS A 556 -5.71 -24.90 -23.80
CA CYS A 556 -4.81 -25.90 -24.38
C CYS A 556 -5.55 -27.21 -24.66
N GLY A 557 -6.45 -27.64 -23.78
CA GLY A 557 -7.22 -28.86 -23.99
C GLY A 557 -6.47 -30.15 -23.70
N HIS A 558 -5.30 -30.08 -23.05
CA HIS A 558 -4.43 -31.23 -22.82
C HIS A 558 -4.64 -31.91 -21.47
N GLU A 559 -5.08 -31.18 -20.44
CA GLU A 559 -5.25 -31.68 -19.07
C GLU A 559 -6.45 -32.64 -18.93
N PRO A 560 -6.27 -33.97 -18.83
CA PRO A 560 -7.38 -34.91 -18.82
C PRO A 560 -8.31 -34.73 -17.62
N ASN A 561 -7.75 -34.44 -16.44
CA ASN A 561 -8.51 -34.32 -15.20
C ASN A 561 -9.50 -33.13 -15.25
N LEU A 562 -9.20 -32.09 -16.04
CA LEU A 562 -10.08 -30.94 -16.25
C LEU A 562 -11.31 -31.29 -17.10
N PHE A 563 -11.10 -32.09 -18.16
CA PHE A 563 -12.17 -32.42 -19.11
C PHE A 563 -13.02 -33.62 -18.67
N GLU A 564 -12.51 -34.48 -17.80
CA GLU A 564 -13.26 -35.58 -17.17
C GLU A 564 -14.15 -35.11 -16.02
N SER A 565 -15.47 -35.31 -16.13
CA SER A 565 -16.46 -34.74 -15.19
C SER A 565 -16.26 -35.14 -13.72
N HIS A 566 -15.84 -36.37 -13.45
CA HIS A 566 -15.67 -36.90 -12.10
C HIS A 566 -14.34 -36.52 -11.43
N GLN A 567 -13.37 -36.02 -12.22
CA GLN A 567 -12.05 -35.57 -11.74
C GLN A 567 -11.96 -34.04 -11.67
N ARG A 568 -12.74 -33.33 -12.48
CA ARG A 568 -12.71 -31.88 -12.60
C ARG A 568 -12.83 -31.15 -11.26
N SER A 569 -13.78 -31.52 -10.42
CA SER A 569 -13.98 -30.85 -9.12
C SER A 569 -12.77 -31.02 -8.20
N LYS A 570 -12.11 -32.19 -8.26
CA LYS A 570 -10.86 -32.45 -7.53
C LYS A 570 -9.72 -31.62 -8.10
N TRP A 571 -9.57 -31.58 -9.42
CA TRP A 571 -8.52 -30.79 -10.08
C TRP A 571 -8.66 -29.28 -9.85
N LEU A 572 -9.90 -28.78 -9.76
CA LEU A 572 -10.16 -27.38 -9.43
C LEU A 572 -9.79 -27.05 -7.98
N GLU A 573 -9.80 -28.01 -7.05
CA GLU A 573 -9.39 -27.80 -5.64
C GLU A 573 -10.04 -26.58 -4.97
N LEU A 574 -11.28 -26.23 -5.33
CA LEU A 574 -11.89 -24.94 -4.96
C LEU A 574 -11.98 -24.74 -3.44
N GLU A 575 -12.37 -25.79 -2.70
CA GLU A 575 -12.48 -25.76 -1.24
C GLU A 575 -11.11 -25.63 -0.55
N GLU A 576 -10.09 -26.27 -1.12
CA GLU A 576 -8.72 -26.19 -0.61
C GLU A 576 -8.15 -24.78 -0.81
N TRP A 577 -8.31 -24.20 -2.00
CA TRP A 577 -7.92 -22.82 -2.26
C TRP A 577 -8.68 -21.83 -1.38
N ASP A 578 -9.99 -21.99 -1.22
CA ASP A 578 -10.80 -21.15 -0.33
C ASP A 578 -10.25 -21.18 1.11
N SER A 579 -9.95 -22.37 1.63
CA SER A 579 -9.37 -22.55 2.96
C SER A 579 -7.98 -21.91 3.07
N LYS A 580 -7.08 -22.19 2.12
CA LYS A 580 -5.72 -21.61 2.09
C LYS A 580 -5.74 -20.07 2.07
N ILE A 581 -6.58 -19.48 1.22
CA ILE A 581 -6.69 -18.02 1.10
C ILE A 581 -7.28 -17.40 2.38
N LYS A 582 -8.33 -18.00 2.96
CA LYS A 582 -8.94 -17.53 4.21
C LYS A 582 -7.97 -17.63 5.39
N ASN A 583 -7.18 -18.72 5.47
CA ASN A 583 -6.18 -18.92 6.52
C ASN A 583 -4.97 -17.99 6.39
N ALA A 584 -4.73 -17.39 5.22
CA ALA A 584 -3.72 -16.34 5.06
C ALA A 584 -4.08 -15.04 5.81
N ILE A 585 -5.33 -14.87 6.25
CA ILE A 585 -5.77 -13.73 7.06
C ILE A 585 -5.27 -13.92 8.50
N LYS A 586 -4.17 -13.23 8.85
CA LYS A 586 -3.77 -13.06 10.24
C LYS A 586 -4.51 -11.86 10.84
N ARG A 587 -5.53 -12.10 11.69
CA ARG A 587 -6.24 -11.03 12.40
C ARG A 587 -5.25 -10.22 13.26
N GLY A 588 -5.34 -8.89 13.21
CA GLY A 588 -4.47 -7.99 13.99
C GLY A 588 -3.05 -7.80 13.43
N SER A 589 -2.70 -8.45 12.33
CA SER A 589 -1.39 -8.26 11.67
C SER A 589 -1.46 -7.09 10.67
N CYS A 590 -0.93 -5.93 11.04
CA CYS A 590 -0.80 -4.77 10.14
C CYS A 590 0.39 -4.90 9.16
N TYR A 591 1.28 -5.88 9.32
CA TYR A 591 2.50 -6.06 8.53
C TYR A 591 2.33 -7.00 7.31
N LYS A 592 1.18 -7.67 7.17
CA LYS A 592 0.81 -8.41 5.95
C LYS A 592 -0.20 -7.61 5.15
N ASP A 593 -0.15 -7.65 3.83
CA ASP A 593 -1.07 -6.98 2.90
C ASP A 593 -2.29 -7.90 2.60
N PRO A 594 -3.43 -7.77 3.31
CA PRO A 594 -4.46 -8.81 3.38
C PRO A 594 -5.78 -8.40 2.73
N GLY A 595 -5.98 -7.17 2.28
CA GLY A 595 -7.29 -6.77 1.76
C GLY A 595 -7.46 -7.09 0.30
N LEU A 596 -6.73 -6.33 -0.51
CA LEU A 596 -7.00 -6.28 -1.94
C LEU A 596 -6.68 -7.62 -2.62
N ASP A 597 -5.56 -8.24 -2.26
CA ASP A 597 -5.14 -9.51 -2.86
C ASP A 597 -6.04 -10.68 -2.44
N ILE A 598 -6.55 -10.70 -1.20
CA ILE A 598 -7.44 -11.77 -0.70
C ILE A 598 -8.80 -11.71 -1.40
N TYR A 599 -9.45 -10.54 -1.38
CA TYR A 599 -10.73 -10.36 -2.09
C TYR A 599 -10.57 -10.62 -3.59
N LYS A 600 -9.45 -10.21 -4.20
CA LYS A 600 -9.18 -10.48 -5.60
C LYS A 600 -8.96 -11.98 -5.86
N ALA A 601 -8.22 -12.68 -5.01
CA ALA A 601 -7.94 -14.11 -5.13
C ALA A 601 -9.23 -14.93 -5.06
N LEU A 602 -10.04 -14.68 -4.04
CA LEU A 602 -11.34 -15.35 -3.88
C LEU A 602 -12.25 -15.06 -5.07
N SER A 603 -12.33 -13.81 -5.54
CA SER A 603 -13.14 -13.47 -6.72
C SER A 603 -12.70 -14.25 -7.97
N GLU A 604 -11.41 -14.34 -8.25
CA GLU A 604 -10.92 -14.98 -9.47
C GLU A 604 -10.94 -16.51 -9.38
N ILE A 605 -10.68 -17.11 -8.21
CA ILE A 605 -10.77 -18.56 -7.99
C ILE A 605 -12.21 -19.04 -8.14
N TYR A 606 -13.17 -18.47 -7.39
CA TYR A 606 -14.58 -18.85 -7.52
C TYR A 606 -15.11 -18.58 -8.94
N GLY A 607 -14.79 -17.41 -9.49
CA GLY A 607 -15.27 -17.00 -10.81
C GLY A 607 -14.73 -17.88 -11.94
N ASN A 608 -13.43 -18.21 -11.94
CA ASN A 608 -12.85 -19.04 -12.99
C ASN A 608 -13.21 -20.52 -12.81
N ALA A 609 -13.28 -21.06 -11.58
CA ALA A 609 -13.79 -22.42 -11.36
C ALA A 609 -15.24 -22.56 -11.87
N ALA A 610 -16.12 -21.62 -11.54
CA ALA A 610 -17.49 -21.59 -12.06
C ALA A 610 -17.54 -21.46 -13.58
N ARG A 611 -16.59 -20.72 -14.17
CA ARG A 611 -16.46 -20.57 -15.62
C ARG A 611 -16.04 -21.87 -16.31
N ILE A 612 -15.12 -22.63 -15.72
CA ILE A 612 -14.77 -23.97 -16.20
C ILE A 612 -16.03 -24.85 -16.22
N GLU A 613 -16.78 -24.87 -15.11
CA GLU A 613 -18.01 -25.66 -15.03
C GLU A 613 -19.07 -25.21 -16.04
N PHE A 614 -19.24 -23.91 -16.24
CA PHE A 614 -20.13 -23.37 -17.27
C PHE A 614 -19.79 -23.87 -18.68
N TYR A 615 -18.51 -23.93 -19.04
CA TYR A 615 -18.08 -24.39 -20.37
C TYR A 615 -18.12 -25.91 -20.54
N LEU A 616 -17.83 -26.67 -19.47
CA LEU A 616 -17.54 -28.10 -19.57
C LEU A 616 -18.63 -29.01 -18.99
N SER A 617 -19.49 -28.51 -18.10
CA SER A 617 -20.53 -29.31 -17.45
C SER A 617 -21.83 -29.33 -18.23
N ASN A 618 -22.49 -30.49 -18.16
CA ASN A 618 -23.87 -30.74 -18.59
C ASN A 618 -24.74 -31.23 -17.41
N ASP A 619 -24.20 -31.22 -16.18
CA ASP A 619 -24.92 -31.63 -14.98
C ASP A 619 -25.62 -30.41 -14.36
N LYS A 620 -26.93 -30.54 -14.14
CA LYS A 620 -27.79 -29.47 -13.62
C LYS A 620 -27.31 -28.99 -12.24
N ASN A 621 -27.02 -29.91 -11.33
CA ASN A 621 -26.63 -29.56 -9.95
C ASN A 621 -25.29 -28.79 -9.93
N THR A 622 -24.35 -29.18 -10.78
CA THR A 622 -23.05 -28.51 -10.93
C THR A 622 -23.21 -27.09 -11.46
N LEU A 623 -24.11 -26.88 -12.43
CA LEU A 623 -24.39 -25.55 -12.98
C LEU A 623 -25.15 -24.66 -11.98
N GLU A 624 -26.08 -25.21 -11.21
CA GLU A 624 -26.75 -24.48 -10.12
C GLU A 624 -25.73 -23.97 -9.08
N LYS A 625 -24.75 -24.80 -8.72
CA LYS A 625 -23.62 -24.38 -7.86
C LYS A 625 -22.75 -23.31 -8.53
N ALA A 626 -22.51 -23.42 -9.84
CA ALA A 626 -21.73 -22.41 -10.57
C ALA A 626 -22.37 -21.02 -10.50
N ILE A 627 -23.71 -20.91 -10.51
CA ILE A 627 -24.42 -19.64 -10.27
C ILE A 627 -24.03 -19.05 -8.91
N GLU A 628 -24.06 -19.85 -7.84
CA GLU A 628 -23.70 -19.38 -6.49
C GLU A 628 -22.24 -18.94 -6.41
N HIS A 629 -21.33 -19.70 -7.03
CA HIS A 629 -19.91 -19.33 -7.11
C HIS A 629 -19.69 -18.03 -7.87
N PHE A 630 -20.39 -17.79 -8.99
CA PHE A 630 -20.33 -16.51 -9.69
C PHE A 630 -20.86 -15.35 -8.86
N LEU A 631 -21.95 -15.54 -8.12
CA LEU A 631 -22.47 -14.52 -7.20
C LEU A 631 -21.48 -14.23 -6.06
N LYS A 632 -20.84 -15.26 -5.50
CA LYS A 632 -19.77 -15.09 -4.49
C LYS A 632 -18.57 -14.35 -5.06
N ALA A 633 -18.16 -14.69 -6.28
CA ALA A 633 -17.08 -14.01 -7.00
C ALA A 633 -17.40 -12.54 -7.30
N ALA A 634 -18.64 -12.25 -7.70
CA ALA A 634 -19.16 -10.91 -7.91
C ALA A 634 -19.15 -10.09 -6.61
N HIS A 635 -19.56 -10.68 -5.50
CA HIS A 635 -19.48 -10.05 -4.18
C HIS A 635 -18.04 -9.64 -3.85
N TYR A 636 -17.08 -10.57 -3.87
CA TYR A 636 -15.69 -10.24 -3.54
C TYR A 636 -15.07 -9.19 -4.49
N ALA A 637 -15.42 -9.20 -5.78
CA ALA A 637 -15.00 -8.14 -6.71
C ALA A 637 -15.61 -6.76 -6.36
N SER A 638 -16.86 -6.72 -5.89
CA SER A 638 -17.54 -5.48 -5.50
C SER A 638 -16.90 -4.82 -4.28
N ARG A 639 -16.38 -5.64 -3.35
CA ARG A 639 -15.72 -5.19 -2.11
C ARG A 639 -14.46 -4.37 -2.40
N ILE A 640 -13.78 -4.63 -3.51
CA ILE A 640 -12.59 -3.90 -3.96
C ILE A 640 -12.87 -2.99 -5.17
N GLY A 641 -14.14 -2.70 -5.46
CA GLY A 641 -14.53 -1.72 -6.48
C GLY A 641 -14.30 -2.14 -7.93
N SER A 642 -14.00 -3.43 -8.19
CA SER A 642 -13.74 -3.97 -9.54
C SER A 642 -15.03 -4.14 -10.35
N THR A 643 -15.62 -3.02 -10.76
CA THR A 643 -17.00 -2.95 -11.30
C THR A 643 -17.19 -3.84 -12.53
N GLN A 644 -16.27 -3.78 -13.49
CA GLN A 644 -16.32 -4.54 -14.73
C GLN A 644 -16.12 -6.05 -14.50
N ARG A 645 -15.54 -6.45 -13.37
CA ARG A 645 -15.43 -7.87 -13.00
C ARG A 645 -16.72 -8.38 -12.37
N VAL A 646 -17.36 -7.58 -11.52
CA VAL A 646 -18.69 -7.92 -10.98
C VAL A 646 -19.69 -8.11 -12.12
N THR A 647 -19.77 -7.16 -13.06
CA THR A 647 -20.70 -7.24 -14.19
C THR A 647 -20.49 -8.50 -15.02
N ARG A 648 -19.22 -8.87 -15.23
CA ARG A 648 -18.85 -10.11 -15.92
C ARG A 648 -19.30 -11.36 -15.17
N TRP A 649 -19.04 -11.44 -13.86
CA TRP A 649 -19.44 -12.58 -13.04
C TRP A 649 -20.95 -12.72 -12.96
N LEU A 650 -21.67 -11.60 -12.81
CA LEU A 650 -23.12 -11.58 -12.90
C LEU A 650 -23.59 -12.07 -14.26
N ALA A 651 -23.09 -11.49 -15.37
CA ALA A 651 -23.50 -11.91 -16.70
C ALA A 651 -23.30 -13.42 -16.94
N LEU A 652 -22.17 -13.99 -16.52
CA LEU A 652 -21.93 -15.43 -16.61
C LEU A 652 -22.91 -16.26 -15.75
N ALA A 653 -23.27 -15.81 -14.55
CA ALA A 653 -24.33 -16.45 -13.76
C ALA A 653 -25.68 -16.47 -14.51
N GLY A 654 -26.02 -15.39 -15.19
CA GLY A 654 -27.22 -15.30 -16.02
C GLY A 654 -27.18 -16.26 -17.20
N ARG A 655 -26.02 -16.39 -17.85
CA ARG A 655 -25.83 -17.33 -18.98
C ARG A 655 -25.99 -18.78 -18.54
N VAL A 656 -25.52 -19.11 -17.33
CA VAL A 656 -25.83 -20.41 -16.70
C VAL A 656 -27.34 -20.57 -16.48
N GLY A 657 -28.03 -19.53 -16.00
CA GLY A 657 -29.49 -19.50 -15.88
C GLY A 657 -30.21 -19.81 -17.20
N VAL A 658 -29.76 -19.22 -18.31
CA VAL A 658 -30.32 -19.50 -19.64
C VAL A 658 -30.13 -20.97 -20.02
N ARG A 659 -28.92 -21.52 -19.79
CA ARG A 659 -28.63 -22.95 -20.03
C ARG A 659 -29.52 -23.87 -19.18
N LEU A 660 -29.91 -23.47 -17.98
CA LEU A 660 -30.81 -24.22 -17.11
C LEU A 660 -32.30 -24.01 -17.43
N GLY A 661 -32.63 -23.14 -18.40
CA GLY A 661 -34.01 -22.78 -18.72
C GLY A 661 -34.67 -21.81 -17.73
N ASP A 662 -33.90 -21.22 -16.80
CA ASP A 662 -34.42 -20.26 -15.83
C ASP A 662 -34.44 -18.83 -16.41
N GLY A 663 -35.53 -18.52 -17.13
CA GLY A 663 -35.74 -17.21 -17.73
C GLY A 663 -35.83 -16.07 -16.71
N ASN A 664 -36.42 -16.30 -15.53
CA ASN A 664 -36.60 -15.27 -14.51
C ASN A 664 -35.26 -14.85 -13.90
N LEU A 665 -34.43 -15.83 -13.50
CA LEU A 665 -33.08 -15.54 -13.02
C LEU A 665 -32.28 -14.78 -14.08
N SER A 666 -32.31 -15.26 -15.32
CA SER A 666 -31.52 -14.70 -16.43
C SER A 666 -31.84 -13.23 -16.69
N ILE A 667 -33.13 -12.87 -16.72
CA ILE A 667 -33.54 -11.48 -16.96
C ILE A 667 -33.23 -10.57 -15.76
N GLN A 668 -33.42 -11.05 -14.53
CA GLN A 668 -33.04 -10.28 -13.34
C GLN A 668 -31.53 -10.04 -13.31
N VAL A 669 -30.73 -11.05 -13.64
CA VAL A 669 -29.26 -10.93 -13.74
C VAL A 669 -28.86 -9.93 -14.81
N PHE A 670 -29.47 -9.99 -15.98
CA PHE A 670 -29.24 -9.02 -17.06
C PHE A 670 -29.47 -7.59 -16.57
N LYS A 671 -30.63 -7.31 -15.98
CA LYS A 671 -30.98 -5.97 -15.47
C LYS A 671 -30.04 -5.52 -14.35
N PHE A 672 -29.67 -6.43 -13.46
CA PHE A 672 -28.75 -6.13 -12.36
C PHE A 672 -27.33 -5.81 -12.86
N ALA A 673 -26.82 -6.62 -13.80
CA ALA A 673 -25.50 -6.41 -14.40
C ALA A 673 -25.43 -5.14 -15.25
N ASP A 674 -26.47 -4.86 -16.05
CA ASP A 674 -26.57 -3.66 -16.88
C ASP A 674 -26.59 -2.39 -16.04
N LYS A 675 -27.41 -2.35 -14.98
CA LYS A 675 -27.43 -1.21 -14.05
C LYS A 675 -26.07 -1.00 -13.39
N PHE A 676 -25.38 -2.07 -12.99
CA PHE A 676 -24.05 -1.93 -12.38
C PHE A 676 -23.00 -1.42 -13.37
N ALA A 677 -23.01 -1.94 -14.60
CA ALA A 677 -22.06 -1.55 -15.64
C ALA A 677 -22.22 -0.06 -15.97
N ASN A 678 -23.45 0.37 -16.26
CA ASN A 678 -23.73 1.72 -16.71
C ASN A 678 -23.45 2.78 -15.64
N ALA A 679 -23.57 2.45 -14.35
CA ALA A 679 -23.18 3.34 -13.25
C ALA A 679 -21.67 3.70 -13.26
N SER A 680 -20.82 2.90 -13.89
CA SER A 680 -19.37 3.15 -13.98
C SER A 680 -18.90 3.74 -15.31
N LEU A 681 -19.77 3.80 -16.32
CA LEU A 681 -19.43 4.18 -17.70
C LEU A 681 -19.85 5.61 -18.05
N THR A 682 -20.28 6.41 -17.06
CA THR A 682 -21.01 7.68 -17.28
C THR A 682 -20.19 8.83 -17.88
N THR A 683 -18.85 8.83 -17.84
CA THR A 683 -18.02 9.92 -18.40
C THR A 683 -16.59 9.48 -18.73
N GLY A 684 -16.07 9.86 -19.91
CA GLY A 684 -14.62 9.83 -20.23
C GLY A 684 -14.06 8.54 -20.86
N HIS A 685 -14.90 7.62 -21.32
CA HIS A 685 -14.47 6.37 -21.95
C HIS A 685 -14.80 6.32 -23.46
N SER A 686 -13.96 5.65 -24.25
CA SER A 686 -14.22 5.43 -25.68
C SER A 686 -15.39 4.47 -25.91
N GLU A 687 -16.03 4.59 -27.08
CA GLU A 687 -17.19 3.75 -27.40
C GLU A 687 -16.83 2.26 -27.52
N ASN A 688 -15.68 1.94 -28.10
CA ASN A 688 -15.17 0.57 -28.20
C ASN A 688 -14.96 -0.06 -26.82
N PHE A 689 -14.42 0.72 -25.88
CA PHE A 689 -14.24 0.29 -24.50
C PHE A 689 -15.59 0.00 -23.83
N ARG A 690 -16.56 0.90 -23.99
CA ARG A 690 -17.91 0.73 -23.44
C ARG A 690 -18.56 -0.54 -23.96
N GLN A 691 -18.48 -0.79 -25.27
CA GLN A 691 -19.02 -1.99 -25.91
C GLN A 691 -18.33 -3.27 -25.44
N ALA A 692 -17.01 -3.25 -25.21
CA ALA A 692 -16.30 -4.42 -24.70
C ALA A 692 -16.69 -4.76 -23.25
N VAL A 693 -16.90 -3.76 -22.39
CA VAL A 693 -17.41 -3.98 -21.03
C VAL A 693 -18.81 -4.60 -21.06
N LEU A 694 -19.66 -4.13 -21.98
CA LEU A 694 -21.04 -4.61 -22.15
C LEU A 694 -21.17 -5.89 -22.99
N SER A 695 -20.08 -6.39 -23.58
CA SER A 695 -20.12 -7.55 -24.49
C SER A 695 -20.66 -8.82 -23.83
N GLU A 696 -20.25 -9.11 -22.59
CA GLU A 696 -20.74 -10.27 -21.83
C GLU A 696 -22.23 -10.15 -21.48
N ILE A 697 -22.70 -8.94 -21.17
CA ILE A 697 -24.11 -8.65 -20.91
C ILE A 697 -24.92 -8.81 -22.21
N SER A 698 -24.34 -8.42 -23.33
CA SER A 698 -24.94 -8.61 -24.65
C SER A 698 -25.02 -10.09 -25.04
N LEU A 699 -24.03 -10.91 -24.70
CA LEU A 699 -24.10 -12.38 -24.83
C LEU A 699 -25.26 -12.95 -24.02
N LEU A 700 -25.35 -12.60 -22.73
CA LEU A 700 -26.47 -13.00 -21.87
C LEU A 700 -27.82 -12.63 -22.47
N HIS A 701 -27.98 -11.37 -22.90
CA HIS A 701 -29.24 -10.92 -23.46
C HIS A 701 -29.58 -11.65 -24.78
N GLY A 702 -28.59 -11.87 -25.65
CA GLY A 702 -28.76 -12.63 -26.88
C GLY A 702 -29.15 -14.08 -26.62
N GLU A 703 -28.48 -14.76 -25.69
CA GLU A 703 -28.79 -16.14 -25.30
C GLU A 703 -30.22 -16.25 -24.73
N TYR A 704 -30.61 -15.31 -23.87
CA TYR A 704 -31.98 -15.22 -23.35
C TYR A 704 -33.02 -15.04 -24.46
N LEU A 705 -32.79 -14.12 -25.39
CA LEU A 705 -33.67 -13.90 -26.54
C LEU A 705 -33.79 -15.16 -27.42
N LEU A 706 -32.66 -15.83 -27.69
CA LEU A 706 -32.62 -16.99 -28.57
C LEU A 706 -33.24 -18.26 -27.97
N LEU A 707 -32.94 -18.52 -26.69
CA LEU A 707 -33.21 -19.81 -26.03
C LEU A 707 -34.44 -19.78 -25.11
N ILE A 708 -34.83 -18.62 -24.57
CA ILE A 708 -36.00 -18.47 -23.70
C ILE A 708 -37.16 -17.82 -24.46
N GLN A 709 -36.92 -16.69 -25.13
CA GLN A 709 -37.98 -15.96 -25.85
C GLN A 709 -38.19 -16.43 -27.29
N ASN A 710 -37.26 -17.23 -27.82
CA ASN A 710 -37.26 -17.71 -29.21
C ASN A 710 -37.37 -16.57 -30.24
N ASP A 711 -36.65 -15.47 -30.01
CA ASP A 711 -36.56 -14.30 -30.89
C ASP A 711 -35.15 -14.21 -31.53
N PRO A 712 -34.91 -14.94 -32.64
CA PRO A 712 -33.59 -15.01 -33.25
C PRO A 712 -33.15 -13.68 -33.88
N THR A 713 -34.08 -12.86 -34.37
CA THR A 713 -33.73 -11.60 -35.05
C THR A 713 -33.12 -10.60 -34.07
N ASN A 714 -33.75 -10.43 -32.90
CA ASN A 714 -33.20 -9.55 -31.86
C ASN A 714 -31.99 -10.18 -31.17
N ALA A 715 -31.94 -11.52 -31.04
CA ALA A 715 -30.76 -12.21 -30.51
C ALA A 715 -29.51 -11.96 -31.38
N LEU A 716 -29.64 -12.04 -32.71
CA LEU A 716 -28.55 -11.75 -33.64
C LEU A 716 -27.95 -10.35 -33.42
N GLU A 717 -28.80 -9.33 -33.27
CA GLU A 717 -28.32 -7.97 -33.01
C GLU A 717 -27.48 -7.90 -31.72
N ARG A 718 -27.90 -8.62 -30.67
CA ARG A 718 -27.13 -8.69 -29.41
C ARG A 718 -25.81 -9.44 -29.56
N PHE A 719 -25.78 -10.56 -30.29
CA PHE A 719 -24.54 -11.29 -30.55
C PHE A 719 -23.56 -10.48 -31.40
N LEU A 720 -24.05 -9.74 -32.41
CA LEU A 720 -23.22 -8.85 -33.21
C LEU A 720 -22.67 -7.68 -32.38
N LYS A 721 -23.45 -7.11 -31.45
CA LYS A 721 -22.95 -6.11 -30.48
C LYS A 721 -21.87 -6.68 -29.56
N ALA A 722 -22.09 -7.90 -29.04
CA ALA A 722 -21.09 -8.58 -28.22
C ALA A 722 -19.80 -8.84 -29.00
N LEU A 723 -19.93 -9.28 -30.25
CA LEU A 723 -18.82 -9.54 -31.16
C LEU A 723 -18.04 -8.27 -31.47
N LYS A 724 -18.72 -7.18 -31.83
CA LYS A 724 -18.13 -5.87 -32.10
C LYS A 724 -17.25 -5.40 -30.93
N GLY A 725 -17.78 -5.40 -29.71
CA GLY A 725 -17.03 -5.01 -28.52
C GLY A 725 -15.84 -5.94 -28.21
N SER A 726 -15.96 -7.23 -28.54
CA SER A 726 -14.92 -8.22 -28.25
C SER A 726 -13.76 -8.21 -29.26
N ILE A 727 -14.04 -7.96 -30.55
CA ILE A 727 -13.04 -7.95 -31.63
C ILE A 727 -12.02 -6.84 -31.42
N TYR A 728 -12.47 -5.60 -31.20
CA TYR A 728 -11.55 -4.46 -31.14
C TYR A 728 -10.57 -4.54 -29.96
N LEU A 729 -10.94 -5.24 -28.89
CA LEU A 729 -10.11 -5.43 -27.69
C LEU A 729 -9.48 -6.84 -27.60
N GLY A 730 -9.61 -7.68 -28.63
CA GLY A 730 -8.96 -8.99 -28.69
C GLY A 730 -9.44 -10.02 -27.65
N LEU A 731 -10.72 -9.99 -27.26
CA LEU A 731 -11.27 -10.86 -26.21
C LEU A 731 -11.65 -12.26 -26.75
N ASN A 732 -10.66 -13.07 -27.11
CA ASN A 732 -10.86 -14.28 -27.94
C ASN A 732 -11.92 -15.27 -27.46
N ARG A 733 -12.00 -15.54 -26.15
CA ARG A 733 -13.03 -16.46 -25.63
C ARG A 733 -14.44 -15.91 -25.85
N ARG A 734 -14.64 -14.58 -25.71
CA ARG A 734 -15.93 -13.93 -26.00
C ARG A 734 -16.22 -13.85 -27.48
N ILE A 735 -15.19 -13.64 -28.31
CA ILE A 735 -15.29 -13.73 -29.76
C ILE A 735 -15.82 -15.11 -30.14
N CYS A 736 -15.24 -16.19 -29.59
CA CYS A 736 -15.69 -17.55 -29.85
C CYS A 736 -17.14 -17.79 -29.41
N ASP A 737 -17.50 -17.38 -28.18
CA ASP A 737 -18.89 -17.48 -27.68
C ASP A 737 -19.86 -16.78 -28.64
N ALA A 738 -19.56 -15.54 -29.05
CA ALA A 738 -20.40 -14.77 -29.97
C ALA A 738 -20.50 -15.42 -31.36
N LEU A 739 -19.39 -15.93 -31.92
CA LEU A 739 -19.40 -16.62 -33.22
C LEU A 739 -20.27 -17.88 -33.18
N PHE A 740 -20.12 -18.68 -32.12
CA PHE A 740 -20.94 -19.88 -31.95
C PHE A 740 -22.42 -19.53 -31.79
N ASP A 741 -22.75 -18.46 -31.06
CA ASP A 741 -24.11 -17.98 -30.90
C ASP A 741 -24.73 -17.42 -32.18
N ILE A 742 -23.94 -16.71 -32.99
CA ILE A 742 -24.36 -16.28 -34.33
C ILE A 742 -24.68 -17.51 -35.18
N PHE A 743 -23.88 -18.57 -35.12
CA PHE A 743 -24.20 -19.83 -35.80
C PHE A 743 -25.52 -20.44 -35.31
N ARG A 744 -25.72 -20.58 -33.98
CA ARG A 744 -26.96 -21.11 -33.41
C ARG A 744 -28.19 -20.30 -33.81
N CYS A 745 -28.03 -18.97 -33.82
CA CYS A 745 -29.06 -18.03 -34.23
C CYS A 745 -29.37 -18.13 -35.72
N SER A 746 -28.35 -18.22 -36.56
CA SER A 746 -28.46 -18.28 -38.04
C SER A 746 -29.32 -19.44 -38.52
N LYS A 747 -29.30 -20.57 -37.81
CA LYS A 747 -30.17 -21.73 -38.08
C LYS A 747 -31.66 -21.41 -38.01
N LYS A 748 -32.04 -20.44 -37.17
CA LYS A 748 -33.43 -20.04 -36.96
C LYS A 748 -33.86 -18.83 -37.81
N LEU A 749 -32.93 -18.19 -38.51
CA LEU A 749 -33.17 -16.93 -39.24
C LEU A 749 -33.64 -17.10 -40.70
N GLY A 750 -33.63 -18.32 -41.24
CA GLY A 750 -34.11 -18.59 -42.60
C GLY A 750 -33.45 -17.68 -43.65
N ASN A 751 -34.27 -16.96 -44.42
CA ASN A 751 -33.83 -16.09 -45.52
C ASN A 751 -33.42 -14.67 -45.09
N PHE A 752 -33.20 -14.42 -43.79
CA PHE A 752 -32.77 -13.11 -43.31
C PHE A 752 -31.41 -12.72 -43.91
N SER A 753 -31.29 -11.50 -44.46
CA SER A 753 -30.10 -11.04 -45.19
C SER A 753 -28.91 -10.78 -44.27
N THR A 754 -27.70 -11.20 -44.67
CA THR A 754 -26.46 -10.87 -43.95
C THR A 754 -26.20 -9.37 -43.93
N LYS A 755 -26.33 -8.68 -45.07
CA LYS A 755 -26.21 -7.21 -45.13
C LYS A 755 -27.20 -6.53 -44.21
N GLU A 756 -28.46 -6.94 -44.22
CA GLU A 756 -29.45 -6.34 -43.31
C GLU A 756 -29.05 -6.50 -41.84
N GLY A 757 -28.67 -7.72 -41.42
CA GLY A 757 -28.24 -7.99 -40.05
C GLY A 757 -26.98 -7.21 -39.63
N LEU A 758 -25.95 -7.17 -40.49
CA LEU A 758 -24.71 -6.45 -40.23
C LEU A 758 -24.95 -4.93 -40.14
N THR A 759 -25.82 -4.38 -41.01
CA THR A 759 -26.13 -2.95 -41.02
C THR A 759 -26.70 -2.52 -39.68
N ARG A 760 -27.48 -3.35 -38.97
CA ARG A 760 -28.09 -2.99 -37.69
C ARG A 760 -27.09 -2.64 -36.58
N VAL A 761 -25.82 -3.06 -36.70
CA VAL A 761 -24.79 -2.86 -35.67
C VAL A 761 -23.56 -2.11 -36.19
N PHE A 762 -23.19 -2.32 -37.44
CA PHE A 762 -22.01 -1.71 -38.07
C PHE A 762 -22.43 -0.58 -39.03
N MET A 763 -22.79 0.58 -38.45
CA MET A 763 -23.16 1.80 -39.19
C MET A 763 -22.15 2.94 -38.98
N GLY A 764 -22.23 3.95 -39.85
CA GLY A 764 -21.48 5.20 -39.71
C GLY A 764 -19.98 4.98 -39.76
N GLU A 765 -19.24 5.48 -38.77
CA GLU A 765 -17.80 5.32 -38.69
C GLU A 765 -17.37 3.84 -38.59
N ASP A 766 -18.22 2.94 -38.07
CA ASP A 766 -17.92 1.52 -37.91
C ASP A 766 -18.42 0.64 -39.06
N GLN A 767 -18.73 1.25 -40.21
CA GLN A 767 -19.09 0.52 -41.42
C GLN A 767 -17.97 -0.47 -41.80
N LEU A 768 -18.31 -1.71 -42.14
CA LEU A 768 -17.35 -2.78 -42.42
C LEU A 768 -16.57 -2.54 -43.72
N ILE A 769 -15.39 -1.93 -43.59
CA ILE A 769 -14.41 -1.71 -44.65
C ILE A 769 -13.02 -2.19 -44.20
N GLU A 770 -12.10 -2.49 -45.13
CA GLU A 770 -10.76 -3.02 -44.77
C GLU A 770 -9.98 -2.11 -43.81
N SER A 771 -10.15 -0.78 -43.92
CA SER A 771 -9.48 0.17 -43.02
C SER A 771 -9.96 0.08 -41.56
N ASN A 772 -11.05 -0.64 -41.25
CA ASN A 772 -11.45 -0.93 -39.88
C ASN A 772 -10.41 -1.76 -39.12
N LYS A 773 -9.51 -2.47 -39.82
CA LYS A 773 -8.35 -3.11 -39.18
C LYS A 773 -7.46 -2.09 -38.48
N ASN A 774 -7.37 -0.85 -38.97
CA ASN A 774 -6.61 0.22 -38.32
C ASN A 774 -7.23 0.69 -36.99
N LYS A 775 -8.51 0.33 -36.74
CA LYS A 775 -9.19 0.58 -35.47
C LYS A 775 -8.98 -0.53 -34.44
N LEU A 776 -8.39 -1.66 -34.84
CA LEU A 776 -8.01 -2.69 -33.90
C LEU A 776 -7.00 -2.11 -32.91
N ASN A 777 -7.10 -2.52 -31.65
CA ASN A 777 -6.11 -2.15 -30.66
C ASN A 777 -4.70 -2.61 -31.13
N PRO A 778 -3.61 -1.88 -30.78
CA PRO A 778 -2.23 -2.34 -31.03
C PRO A 778 -1.92 -3.74 -30.50
N THR A 779 -2.66 -4.17 -29.48
CA THR A 779 -2.59 -5.50 -28.86
C THR A 779 -3.58 -6.52 -29.45
N SER A 780 -4.28 -6.17 -30.53
CA SER A 780 -5.17 -7.09 -31.26
C SER A 780 -4.41 -8.30 -31.78
N ASN A 781 -5.16 -9.37 -32.02
CA ASN A 781 -4.58 -10.65 -32.39
C ASN A 781 -5.15 -11.15 -33.72
N ARG A 782 -4.52 -12.21 -34.22
CA ARG A 782 -4.90 -12.90 -35.46
C ARG A 782 -6.37 -13.34 -35.49
N THR A 783 -6.98 -13.61 -34.34
CA THR A 783 -8.40 -13.98 -34.25
C THR A 783 -9.29 -12.78 -34.58
N SER A 784 -9.02 -11.60 -34.02
CA SER A 784 -9.74 -10.37 -34.33
C SER A 784 -9.69 -10.03 -35.82
N GLU A 785 -8.50 -10.15 -36.44
CA GLU A 785 -8.31 -9.90 -37.88
C GLU A 785 -9.14 -10.87 -38.73
N LYS A 786 -9.04 -12.18 -38.47
CA LYS A 786 -9.81 -13.21 -39.21
C LYS A 786 -11.32 -12.98 -39.13
N VAL A 787 -11.83 -12.54 -37.98
CA VAL A 787 -13.25 -12.25 -37.83
C VAL A 787 -13.64 -11.00 -38.61
N LEU A 788 -12.84 -9.93 -38.56
CA LEU A 788 -13.11 -8.75 -39.39
C LEU A 788 -13.06 -9.08 -40.88
N ASP A 789 -12.12 -9.92 -41.31
CA ASP A 789 -12.04 -10.39 -42.70
C ASP A 789 -13.32 -11.10 -43.12
N LEU A 790 -13.83 -12.01 -42.27
CA LEU A 790 -15.11 -12.68 -42.52
C LEU A 790 -16.27 -11.68 -42.61
N LEU A 791 -16.38 -10.74 -41.66
CA LEU A 791 -17.46 -9.76 -41.63
C LEU A 791 -17.41 -8.81 -42.85
N CYS A 792 -16.23 -8.32 -43.22
CA CYS A 792 -16.02 -7.48 -44.40
C CYS A 792 -16.28 -8.24 -45.71
N TYR A 793 -15.88 -9.51 -45.79
CA TYR A 793 -16.19 -10.38 -46.92
C TYR A 793 -17.70 -10.57 -47.09
N LEU A 794 -18.41 -10.89 -46.00
CA LEU A 794 -19.87 -11.06 -46.02
C LEU A 794 -20.61 -9.75 -46.36
N TRP A 795 -20.10 -8.62 -45.87
CA TRP A 795 -20.65 -7.30 -46.16
C TRP A 795 -20.46 -6.88 -47.63
N SER A 796 -19.29 -7.13 -48.20
CA SER A 796 -18.95 -6.73 -49.57
C SER A 796 -19.54 -7.66 -50.64
N ARG A 797 -19.99 -8.87 -50.27
CA ARG A 797 -20.53 -9.87 -51.20
C ARG A 797 -21.74 -9.35 -51.99
N GLU A 798 -21.65 -9.36 -53.32
CA GLU A 798 -22.71 -8.86 -54.20
C GLU A 798 -24.00 -9.68 -54.10
N ASN A 799 -23.87 -11.00 -54.03
CA ASN A 799 -25.01 -11.94 -54.00
C ASN A 799 -25.81 -11.92 -52.69
N ASN A 800 -25.39 -11.15 -51.67
CA ASN A 800 -26.07 -10.93 -50.39
C ASN A 800 -26.71 -12.21 -49.80
N PRO A 801 -25.90 -13.17 -49.31
CA PRO A 801 -26.42 -14.43 -48.82
C PRO A 801 -27.31 -14.23 -47.57
N SER A 802 -28.11 -15.24 -47.26
CA SER A 802 -28.83 -15.30 -45.98
C SER A 802 -27.92 -15.77 -44.84
N TRP A 803 -28.25 -15.42 -43.60
CA TRP A 803 -27.53 -15.92 -42.41
C TRP A 803 -27.49 -17.45 -42.35
N PHE A 804 -28.57 -18.12 -42.76
CA PHE A 804 -28.61 -19.59 -42.82
C PHE A 804 -27.57 -20.17 -43.78
N GLN A 805 -27.35 -19.54 -44.95
CA GLN A 805 -26.38 -20.01 -45.95
C GLN A 805 -24.93 -19.89 -45.47
N VAL A 806 -24.61 -18.91 -44.64
CA VAL A 806 -23.23 -18.63 -44.18
C VAL A 806 -22.97 -19.14 -42.75
N GLN A 807 -23.95 -19.80 -42.13
CA GLN A 807 -23.88 -20.23 -40.72
C GLN A 807 -22.63 -21.08 -40.40
N SER A 808 -22.21 -21.93 -41.35
CA SER A 808 -21.06 -22.83 -41.18
C SER A 808 -19.74 -22.08 -41.10
N GLU A 809 -19.63 -20.90 -41.70
CA GLU A 809 -18.44 -20.05 -41.64
C GLU A 809 -18.17 -19.59 -40.20
N PHE A 810 -19.23 -19.22 -39.46
CA PHE A 810 -19.13 -18.82 -38.06
C PHE A 810 -18.77 -19.99 -37.13
N SER A 811 -19.41 -21.15 -37.30
CA SER A 811 -19.10 -22.35 -36.51
C SER A 811 -17.66 -22.84 -36.74
N LYS A 812 -17.20 -22.82 -38.00
CA LYS A 812 -15.84 -23.18 -38.36
C LYS A 812 -14.83 -22.25 -37.70
N LEU A 813 -15.04 -20.94 -37.79
CA LEU A 813 -14.14 -19.97 -37.17
C LEU A 813 -14.12 -20.10 -35.64
N ALA A 814 -15.26 -20.35 -34.99
CA ALA A 814 -15.33 -20.63 -33.56
C ALA A 814 -14.52 -21.89 -33.16
N THR A 815 -14.61 -22.95 -33.97
CA THR A 815 -13.86 -24.21 -33.80
C THR A 815 -12.36 -23.98 -33.97
N ASP A 816 -11.97 -23.26 -35.01
CA ASP A 816 -10.58 -22.97 -35.36
C ASP A 816 -9.85 -22.17 -34.28
N ILE A 817 -10.56 -21.34 -33.48
CA ILE A 817 -9.96 -20.61 -32.36
C ILE A 817 -9.46 -21.58 -31.27
N TRP A 818 -10.32 -22.48 -30.80
CA TRP A 818 -9.94 -23.47 -29.78
C TRP A 818 -8.92 -24.48 -30.30
N GLN A 819 -9.10 -24.92 -31.55
CA GLN A 819 -8.14 -25.84 -32.16
C GLN A 819 -6.78 -25.17 -32.40
N GLY A 820 -6.75 -23.87 -32.74
CA GLY A 820 -5.53 -23.10 -32.85
C GLY A 820 -4.71 -23.10 -31.56
N TRP A 821 -5.35 -22.79 -30.43
CA TRP A 821 -4.69 -22.83 -29.11
C TRP A 821 -4.15 -24.21 -28.72
N HIS A 822 -4.92 -25.25 -29.02
CA HIS A 822 -4.48 -26.62 -28.83
C HIS A 822 -3.21 -26.89 -29.65
N ASN A 823 -3.25 -26.62 -30.95
CA ASN A 823 -2.15 -26.86 -31.88
C ASN A 823 -0.88 -26.07 -31.52
N ASP A 824 -1.01 -24.84 -31.02
CA ASP A 824 0.12 -23.98 -30.61
C ASP A 824 0.91 -24.56 -29.41
N THR A 825 0.34 -25.54 -28.71
CA THR A 825 0.96 -26.22 -27.56
C THR A 825 1.18 -27.71 -27.76
N SER A 826 0.65 -28.28 -28.82
CA SER A 826 0.80 -29.69 -29.16
C SER A 826 2.18 -30.01 -29.74
N GLU A 827 2.61 -31.26 -29.61
CA GLU A 827 3.83 -31.74 -30.26
C GLU A 827 3.69 -31.71 -31.80
N PRO A 828 4.74 -31.33 -32.54
CA PRO A 828 4.70 -31.32 -34.00
C PRO A 828 4.24 -32.66 -34.58
N GLY A 829 3.18 -32.65 -35.40
CA GLY A 829 2.64 -33.83 -36.07
C GLY A 829 1.49 -34.54 -35.33
N THR A 830 1.11 -34.08 -34.14
CA THR A 830 -0.11 -34.56 -33.47
C THR A 830 -1.38 -34.03 -34.17
N THR A 831 -2.41 -34.89 -34.24
CA THR A 831 -3.69 -34.61 -34.91
C THR A 831 -4.87 -34.60 -33.95
N THR A 832 -4.60 -34.43 -32.65
CA THR A 832 -5.61 -34.41 -31.60
C THR A 832 -6.52 -33.19 -31.72
N LYS A 833 -7.81 -33.39 -31.38
CA LYS A 833 -8.81 -32.31 -31.39
C LYS A 833 -9.00 -31.75 -30.00
N HIS A 834 -9.13 -30.42 -29.92
CA HIS A 834 -9.51 -29.76 -28.67
C HIS A 834 -10.91 -30.23 -28.22
N PRO A 835 -11.14 -30.57 -26.93
CA PRO A 835 -12.44 -31.08 -26.47
C PRO A 835 -13.62 -30.13 -26.73
N ILE A 836 -13.43 -28.82 -26.56
CA ILE A 836 -14.47 -27.82 -26.89
C ILE A 836 -14.69 -27.71 -28.40
N ALA A 837 -13.62 -27.79 -29.22
CA ALA A 837 -13.76 -27.74 -30.68
C ALA A 837 -14.65 -28.89 -31.16
N LYS A 838 -14.42 -30.11 -30.62
CA LYS A 838 -15.27 -31.28 -30.88
C LYS A 838 -16.73 -31.07 -30.45
N ARG A 839 -16.97 -30.40 -29.31
CA ARG A 839 -18.33 -30.08 -28.86
C ARG A 839 -19.03 -29.06 -29.75
N ILE A 840 -18.30 -28.07 -30.28
CA ILE A 840 -18.82 -27.09 -31.25
C ILE A 840 -19.18 -27.77 -32.56
N GLU A 841 -18.30 -28.61 -33.11
CA GLU A 841 -18.57 -29.40 -34.33
C GLU A 841 -19.81 -30.29 -34.17
N ASN A 842 -20.01 -30.86 -32.98
CA ASN A 842 -21.18 -31.67 -32.63
C ASN A 842 -22.39 -30.84 -32.16
N GLU A 843 -22.29 -29.50 -32.18
CA GLU A 843 -23.36 -28.58 -31.77
C GLU A 843 -23.90 -28.80 -30.35
N SER A 844 -23.06 -29.36 -29.48
CA SER A 844 -23.40 -29.75 -28.10
C SER A 844 -22.87 -28.78 -27.05
N TRP A 845 -22.06 -27.80 -27.46
CA TRP A 845 -21.44 -26.83 -26.57
C TRP A 845 -22.46 -25.78 -26.12
N LEU A 846 -22.46 -25.43 -24.83
CA LEU A 846 -23.34 -24.41 -24.22
C LEU A 846 -24.84 -24.58 -24.54
N CYS A 847 -25.31 -25.79 -24.84
CA CYS A 847 -26.73 -26.06 -25.06
C CYS A 847 -27.53 -25.94 -23.76
N GLN A 848 -28.82 -25.67 -23.92
CA GLN A 848 -29.80 -25.76 -22.84
C GLN A 848 -29.94 -27.22 -22.38
N ILE A 849 -30.10 -27.42 -21.08
CA ILE A 849 -30.16 -28.73 -20.41
C ILE A 849 -31.58 -29.05 -19.96
#